data_AF-A0A661QLW1-F1
#
_entry.id   AF-A0A661QLW1-F1
#
_cell.length_a   1.000
_cell.length_b   1.000
_cell.length_c   1.000
_cell.angle_alpha   90.00
_cell.angle_beta   90.00
_cell.angle_gamma   90.00
#
_symmetry.space_group_name_H-M   'P 1'
#
loop_
_entity.id
_entity.type
_entity.pdbx_description
1 polymer ?
#
loop_
_entity_poly.entity_id
_entity_poly.type
_entity_poly.pdbx_seq_one_letter_code
_entity_poly.pdbx_strand_id
1 'polypeptide(L)'
;KAYAAALDLASTSSGHAKSTYESKSSHFLRDLVQWLQKHMTDAFEVTYQGRTKSLTEWAKGKSIRELSGIGSHERINFRDLVNTIAGICLGAHFQDQAPEYPFFSVLITGTNREQAAQDTLRAIANIGARSLSTQSSSLITKQATAVLDALELLDGERLDPYQSKYARHILGLLKKKGHGQVVNRSELIQDDKGVEYMDKDRYRLEPEWVAVVLAALVYRGALILAIPGKEFDAMSLPQLAGTSVDELTQLKHIKQPKGWNLQALEALFELLGLTPGMAQLVTQGKPEPVSEMQTRIAKLVEHVVMAQQAVQQGIVFWGKNLLDDSALSTQSSALERLKGFLESLQAFNSPGKLKNFRYDAQEVTSHRDGINSLTEIESLQELVADLGSTASFLSTAEAVLPAEHEWVEKARAVRTEVLTAVQSSGFKVQGSFRQTLNLKLLNLKREFISTYLALHTKARLGVNEDKRKTGLMGDERLKVLQKLSTIELMPRQHLTDFQNRLAGLKSCFALTEQELDATPVCPHCNYKPGAEPPAVPAGTVLDDLDEELDKLVESWIQTLLTNLEDPTTKGNLDLLKPEPKKLVNGFIKKRALPDEINQDFIHALGEVLSGLQKVPVKIADLRAALLSGGSPVTPAEMKKRFEEYLDELTKGKEPGKVRIVLE
;
A
#
# COMPACT_ATOMS: atom_id res chain seq x y z
N LYS A 1 63.86 -57.68 11.29
CA LYS A 1 63.76 -59.16 11.21
C LYS A 1 62.70 -59.71 12.17
N ALA A 2 62.78 -59.45 13.47
CA ALA A 2 61.79 -59.94 14.46
C ALA A 2 60.34 -59.46 14.19
N TYR A 3 60.15 -58.20 13.79
CA TYR A 3 58.83 -57.68 13.39
C TYR A 3 58.20 -58.46 12.24
N ALA A 4 58.92 -58.60 11.12
CA ALA A 4 58.44 -59.32 9.93
C ALA A 4 58.12 -60.79 10.25
N ALA A 5 58.98 -61.46 11.02
CA ALA A 5 58.73 -62.84 11.47
C ALA A 5 57.48 -62.95 12.35
N ALA A 6 57.25 -62.01 13.27
CA ALA A 6 56.05 -62.01 14.11
C ALA A 6 54.77 -61.70 13.30
N LEU A 7 54.86 -60.81 12.31
CA LEU A 7 53.74 -60.48 11.42
C LEU A 7 53.34 -61.65 10.53
N ASP A 8 54.33 -62.34 9.95
CA ASP A 8 54.13 -63.53 9.11
C ASP A 8 53.52 -64.69 9.92
N LEU A 9 54.06 -64.97 11.11
CA LEU A 9 53.52 -65.97 12.04
C LEU A 9 52.12 -65.62 12.55
N ALA A 10 51.79 -64.33 12.73
CA ALA A 10 50.43 -63.89 13.06
C ALA A 10 49.44 -64.16 11.91
N SER A 11 49.87 -63.97 10.66
CA SER A 11 49.02 -64.17 9.48
C SER A 11 48.64 -65.65 9.25
N THR A 12 49.47 -66.57 9.72
CA THR A 12 49.33 -68.03 9.53
C THR A 12 48.86 -68.78 10.78
N SER A 13 48.73 -68.11 11.93
CA SER A 13 48.26 -68.69 13.20
C SER A 13 46.78 -68.42 13.48
N SER A 14 46.18 -69.13 14.44
CA SER A 14 44.80 -68.89 14.92
C SER A 14 44.71 -68.88 16.46
N GLY A 15 43.59 -68.36 17.00
CA GLY A 15 43.33 -68.32 18.44
C GLY A 15 44.38 -67.58 19.26
N HIS A 16 44.78 -68.17 20.40
CA HIS A 16 45.69 -67.53 21.36
C HIS A 16 47.11 -67.30 20.79
N ALA A 17 47.58 -68.18 19.90
CA ALA A 17 48.89 -68.04 19.24
C ALA A 17 48.91 -66.81 18.31
N LYS A 18 47.86 -66.59 17.52
CA LYS A 18 47.71 -65.40 16.67
C LYS A 18 47.79 -64.12 17.49
N SER A 19 47.00 -64.01 18.55
CA SER A 19 47.00 -62.83 19.44
C SER A 19 48.38 -62.56 20.06
N THR A 20 49.12 -63.62 20.40
CA THR A 20 50.49 -63.50 20.92
C THR A 20 51.45 -62.93 19.86
N TYR A 21 51.38 -63.43 18.63
CA TYR A 21 52.21 -62.92 17.53
C TYR A 21 51.81 -61.50 17.10
N GLU A 22 50.53 -61.15 17.10
CA GLU A 22 50.06 -59.78 16.86
C GLU A 22 50.60 -58.81 17.91
N SER A 23 50.57 -59.21 19.20
CA SER A 23 51.14 -58.42 20.30
C SER A 23 52.66 -58.25 20.14
N LYS A 24 53.39 -59.33 19.83
CA LYS A 24 54.83 -59.26 19.54
C LYS A 24 55.14 -58.39 18.33
N SER A 25 54.35 -58.49 17.25
CA SER A 25 54.53 -57.66 16.06
C SER A 25 54.30 -56.18 16.38
N SER A 26 53.29 -55.86 17.20
CA SER A 26 53.01 -54.49 17.65
C SER A 26 54.14 -53.94 18.52
N HIS A 27 54.72 -54.77 19.39
CA HIS A 27 55.87 -54.40 20.22
C HIS A 27 57.11 -54.14 19.35
N PHE A 28 57.48 -55.09 18.49
CA PHE A 28 58.64 -54.91 17.60
C PHE A 28 58.46 -53.75 16.61
N LEU A 29 57.23 -53.47 16.17
CA LEU A 29 56.93 -52.29 15.36
C LEU A 29 57.20 -51.01 16.15
N ARG A 30 56.76 -50.96 17.41
CA ARG A 30 57.01 -49.80 18.29
C ARG A 30 58.50 -49.57 18.49
N ASP A 31 59.27 -50.63 18.73
CA ASP A 31 60.73 -50.54 18.88
C ASP A 31 61.40 -50.05 17.59
N LEU A 32 60.96 -50.56 16.42
CA LEU A 32 61.44 -50.09 15.12
C LEU A 32 61.12 -48.61 14.88
N VAL A 33 59.89 -48.16 15.20
CA VAL A 33 59.48 -46.76 15.06
C VAL A 33 60.30 -45.86 16.00
N GLN A 34 60.52 -46.29 17.25
CA GLN A 34 61.35 -45.54 18.20
C GLN A 34 62.82 -45.47 17.75
N TRP A 35 63.38 -46.58 17.27
CA TRP A 35 64.73 -46.59 16.72
C TRP A 35 64.83 -45.67 15.52
N LEU A 36 63.89 -45.77 14.59
CA LEU A 36 63.85 -44.93 13.40
C LEU A 36 63.76 -43.46 13.79
N GLN A 37 62.86 -43.08 14.71
CA GLN A 37 62.74 -41.72 15.23
C GLN A 37 64.03 -41.18 15.87
N LYS A 38 64.76 -42.04 16.61
CA LYS A 38 66.03 -41.67 17.25
C LYS A 38 67.17 -41.51 16.25
N HIS A 39 67.14 -42.28 15.17
CA HIS A 39 68.23 -42.38 14.20
C HIS A 39 67.89 -41.80 12.81
N MET A 40 66.85 -40.97 12.72
CA MET A 40 66.40 -40.40 11.44
C MET A 40 67.45 -39.52 10.76
N THR A 41 68.46 -39.02 11.48
CA THR A 41 69.40 -38.00 10.97
C THR A 41 70.83 -38.51 10.78
N ASP A 42 71.18 -39.65 11.38
CA ASP A 42 72.53 -40.23 11.42
C ASP A 42 72.63 -41.62 10.77
N ALA A 43 71.54 -42.39 10.68
CA ALA A 43 71.56 -43.74 10.12
C ALA A 43 71.19 -43.83 8.63
N PHE A 44 70.85 -42.71 7.98
CA PHE A 44 70.40 -42.67 6.59
C PHE A 44 71.20 -41.68 5.75
N GLU A 45 71.49 -42.10 4.52
CA GLU A 45 72.13 -41.28 3.49
C GLU A 45 71.23 -41.20 2.26
N VAL A 46 71.32 -40.07 1.54
CA VAL A 46 70.60 -39.84 0.28
C VAL A 46 71.61 -39.62 -0.83
N THR A 47 71.46 -40.39 -1.91
CA THR A 47 72.25 -40.24 -3.13
C THR A 47 71.46 -39.46 -4.17
N TYR A 48 71.99 -38.31 -4.61
CA TYR A 48 71.43 -37.51 -5.69
C TYR A 48 72.54 -37.07 -6.65
N GLN A 49 72.33 -37.27 -7.95
CA GLN A 49 73.32 -37.00 -9.02
C GLN A 49 74.73 -37.55 -8.72
N GLY A 50 74.79 -38.81 -8.24
CA GLY A 50 76.05 -39.50 -7.92
C GLY A 50 76.75 -39.04 -6.64
N ARG A 51 76.18 -38.12 -5.87
CA ARG A 51 76.70 -37.70 -4.56
C ARG A 51 75.85 -38.29 -3.44
N THR A 52 76.49 -39.03 -2.54
CA THR A 52 75.89 -39.55 -1.31
C THR A 52 76.25 -38.65 -0.15
N LYS A 53 75.24 -38.17 0.60
CA LYS A 53 75.43 -37.37 1.82
C LYS A 53 74.40 -37.76 2.87
N SER A 54 74.69 -37.47 4.12
CA SER A 54 73.69 -37.58 5.19
C SER A 54 72.55 -36.59 4.99
N LEU A 55 71.39 -36.86 5.61
CA LEU A 55 70.21 -35.99 5.52
C LEU A 55 70.50 -34.57 6.05
N THR A 56 71.31 -34.44 7.11
CA THR A 56 71.70 -33.15 7.70
C THR A 56 72.65 -32.35 6.81
N GLU A 57 73.53 -33.03 6.08
CA GLU A 57 74.43 -32.39 5.12
C GLU A 57 73.71 -31.83 3.89
N TRP A 58 72.66 -32.52 3.41
CA TRP A 58 71.81 -31.99 2.34
C TRP A 58 71.05 -30.73 2.77
N ALA A 59 70.65 -30.64 4.04
CA ALA A 59 69.94 -29.50 4.61
C ALA A 59 70.84 -28.34 5.08
N LYS A 60 72.17 -28.43 4.93
CA LYS A 60 73.10 -27.43 5.46
C LYS A 60 72.80 -26.03 4.91
N GLY A 61 72.56 -25.08 5.82
CA GLY A 61 72.21 -23.70 5.48
C GLY A 61 70.72 -23.45 5.20
N LYS A 62 69.86 -24.45 5.34
CA LYS A 62 68.39 -24.34 5.21
C LYS A 62 67.71 -24.81 6.49
N SER A 63 66.63 -24.16 6.89
CA SER A 63 65.81 -24.61 8.01
C SER A 63 64.89 -25.75 7.56
N ILE A 64 65.20 -26.99 7.97
CA ILE A 64 64.36 -28.16 7.67
C ILE A 64 62.92 -27.94 8.15
N ARG A 65 62.77 -27.31 9.33
CA ARG A 65 61.46 -27.07 9.95
C ARG A 65 60.59 -26.11 9.13
N GLU A 66 61.17 -25.03 8.64
CA GLU A 66 60.46 -24.06 7.78
C GLU A 66 60.06 -24.72 6.45
N LEU A 67 60.97 -25.47 5.84
CA LEU A 67 60.72 -26.15 4.57
C LEU A 67 59.71 -27.29 4.69
N SER A 68 59.61 -27.93 5.86
CA SER A 68 58.63 -28.99 6.12
C SER A 68 57.24 -28.44 6.53
N GLY A 69 57.10 -27.12 6.73
CA GLY A 69 55.81 -26.50 7.07
C GLY A 69 55.22 -26.92 8.41
N ILE A 70 56.03 -27.42 9.35
CA ILE A 70 55.57 -27.92 10.66
C ILE A 70 55.60 -26.82 11.72
N GLY A 71 54.66 -26.86 12.66
CA GLY A 71 54.56 -25.86 13.73
C GLY A 71 55.78 -25.83 14.66
N SER A 72 55.99 -24.74 15.39
CA SER A 72 57.09 -24.58 16.38
C SER A 72 57.14 -25.68 17.44
N HIS A 73 55.99 -26.33 17.72
CA HIS A 73 55.85 -27.38 18.73
C HIS A 73 55.77 -28.80 18.17
N GLU A 74 55.74 -28.96 16.84
CA GLU A 74 55.62 -30.27 16.19
C GLU A 74 56.99 -30.89 15.96
N ARG A 75 57.05 -32.23 16.04
CA ARG A 75 58.23 -33.02 15.67
C ARG A 75 58.06 -33.49 14.23
N ILE A 76 59.11 -33.32 13.43
CA ILE A 76 59.13 -33.84 12.05
C ILE A 76 59.05 -35.37 12.09
N ASN A 77 58.20 -35.96 11.25
CA ASN A 77 58.19 -37.40 11.05
C ASN A 77 59.19 -37.77 9.94
N PHE A 78 59.54 -39.06 9.84
CA PHE A 78 60.53 -39.51 8.88
C PHE A 78 60.16 -39.24 7.42
N ARG A 79 58.88 -39.43 7.06
CA ARG A 79 58.38 -39.20 5.70
C ARG A 79 58.56 -37.73 5.31
N ASP A 80 58.17 -36.81 6.18
CA ASP A 80 58.22 -35.38 5.90
C ASP A 80 59.68 -34.90 5.87
N LEU A 81 60.56 -35.47 6.68
CA LEU A 81 62.01 -35.26 6.59
C LEU A 81 62.55 -35.70 5.23
N VAL A 82 62.25 -36.93 4.80
CA VAL A 82 62.68 -37.45 3.49
C VAL A 82 62.13 -36.59 2.35
N ASN A 83 60.84 -36.21 2.38
CA ASN A 83 60.24 -35.34 1.38
C ASN A 83 60.90 -33.96 1.34
N THR A 84 61.26 -33.41 2.50
CA THR A 84 61.96 -32.11 2.58
C THR A 84 63.36 -32.19 1.96
N ILE A 85 64.11 -33.25 2.27
CA ILE A 85 65.44 -33.47 1.65
C ILE A 85 65.30 -33.73 0.15
N ALA A 86 64.32 -34.52 -0.28
CA ALA A 86 64.03 -34.73 -1.70
C ALA A 86 63.70 -33.41 -2.40
N GLY A 87 62.90 -32.54 -1.78
CA GLY A 87 62.61 -31.20 -2.29
C GLY A 87 63.84 -30.30 -2.39
N ILE A 88 64.77 -30.39 -1.43
CA ILE A 88 66.05 -29.66 -1.50
C ILE A 88 66.91 -30.15 -2.67
N CYS A 89 66.99 -31.47 -2.88
CA CYS A 89 67.77 -32.07 -3.94
C CYS A 89 67.17 -31.80 -5.33
N LEU A 90 65.86 -32.01 -5.48
CA LEU A 90 65.14 -31.93 -6.74
C LEU A 90 64.70 -30.51 -7.10
N GLY A 91 64.73 -29.57 -6.16
CA GLY A 91 64.20 -28.21 -6.36
C GLY A 91 64.81 -27.49 -7.56
N ALA A 92 66.14 -27.54 -7.73
CA ALA A 92 66.79 -26.96 -8.91
C ALA A 92 66.34 -27.63 -10.21
N HIS A 93 66.20 -28.96 -10.20
CA HIS A 93 65.73 -29.70 -11.37
C HIS A 93 64.30 -29.33 -11.75
N PHE A 94 63.41 -29.17 -10.77
CA PHE A 94 62.03 -28.71 -11.03
C PHE A 94 61.98 -27.26 -11.50
N GLN A 95 62.81 -26.37 -10.95
CA GLN A 95 62.89 -24.98 -11.39
C GLN A 95 63.40 -24.88 -12.84
N ASP A 96 64.36 -25.71 -13.24
CA ASP A 96 64.86 -25.76 -14.61
C ASP A 96 63.79 -26.34 -15.57
N GLN A 97 63.01 -27.31 -15.10
CA GLN A 97 61.97 -27.97 -15.90
C GLN A 97 60.69 -27.13 -16.04
N ALA A 98 60.35 -26.32 -15.03
CA ALA A 98 59.11 -25.57 -14.94
C ALA A 98 59.37 -24.19 -14.29
N PRO A 99 60.09 -23.29 -15.00
CA PRO A 99 60.57 -22.03 -14.42
C PRO A 99 59.44 -21.11 -13.92
N GLU A 100 58.24 -21.25 -14.47
CA GLU A 100 57.09 -20.39 -14.21
C GLU A 100 55.95 -21.12 -13.49
N TYR A 101 56.20 -22.31 -12.91
CA TYR A 101 55.19 -23.08 -12.19
C TYR A 101 54.72 -22.34 -10.91
N PRO A 102 53.43 -22.46 -10.51
CA PRO A 102 52.89 -21.74 -9.36
C PRO A 102 53.48 -22.22 -8.03
N PHE A 103 53.74 -21.26 -7.13
CA PHE A 103 54.14 -21.53 -5.75
C PHE A 103 52.94 -21.40 -4.82
N PHE A 104 52.51 -22.52 -4.23
CA PHE A 104 51.39 -22.55 -3.31
C PHE A 104 51.85 -22.33 -1.87
N SER A 105 51.14 -21.47 -1.13
CA SER A 105 51.36 -21.27 0.30
C SER A 105 50.81 -22.40 1.19
N VAL A 106 50.16 -23.39 0.56
CA VAL A 106 49.69 -24.64 1.18
C VAL A 106 50.23 -25.85 0.43
N LEU A 107 50.42 -26.97 1.11
CA LEU A 107 50.93 -28.19 0.48
C LEU A 107 49.88 -28.78 -0.48
N ILE A 108 50.20 -28.75 -1.78
CA ILE A 108 49.45 -29.45 -2.82
C ILE A 108 50.20 -30.69 -3.28
N THR A 109 49.49 -31.80 -3.39
CA THR A 109 49.96 -33.10 -3.85
C THR A 109 48.98 -33.65 -4.90
N GLY A 110 49.39 -34.67 -5.65
CA GLY A 110 48.48 -35.35 -6.57
C GLY A 110 47.23 -35.94 -5.91
N THR A 111 47.23 -36.17 -4.60
CA THR A 111 46.06 -36.71 -3.87
C THR A 111 45.06 -35.65 -3.45
N ASN A 112 45.44 -34.37 -3.35
CA ASN A 112 44.54 -33.30 -2.88
C ASN A 112 44.29 -32.21 -3.94
N ARG A 113 44.98 -32.24 -5.09
CA ARG A 113 44.87 -31.25 -6.16
C ARG A 113 43.45 -31.10 -6.70
N GLU A 114 42.77 -32.21 -6.99
CA GLU A 114 41.41 -32.19 -7.53
C GLU A 114 40.43 -31.50 -6.56
N GLN A 115 40.47 -31.86 -5.28
CA GLN A 115 39.66 -31.24 -4.24
C GLN A 115 39.98 -29.74 -4.09
N ALA A 116 41.27 -29.37 -4.10
CA ALA A 116 41.71 -27.98 -4.03
C ALA A 116 41.20 -27.16 -5.23
N ALA A 117 41.23 -27.73 -6.43
CA ALA A 117 40.67 -27.11 -7.62
C ALA A 117 39.15 -26.95 -7.51
N GLN A 118 38.42 -27.98 -7.08
CA GLN A 118 36.96 -27.91 -6.90
C GLN A 118 36.53 -26.85 -5.89
N ASP A 119 37.22 -26.76 -4.75
CA ASP A 119 36.92 -25.74 -3.74
C ASP A 119 37.23 -24.34 -4.25
N THR A 120 38.25 -24.20 -5.09
CA THR A 120 38.57 -22.94 -5.76
C THR A 120 37.51 -22.54 -6.79
N LEU A 121 36.97 -23.49 -7.57
CA LEU A 121 35.88 -23.24 -8.51
C LEU A 121 34.61 -22.73 -7.80
N ARG A 122 34.27 -23.34 -6.65
CA ARG A 122 33.16 -22.88 -5.79
C ARG A 122 33.42 -21.48 -5.25
N ALA A 123 34.65 -21.18 -4.85
CA ALA A 123 35.03 -19.84 -4.40
C ALA A 123 34.83 -18.80 -5.52
N ILE A 124 35.24 -19.08 -6.77
CA ILE A 124 35.04 -18.19 -7.92
C ILE A 124 33.56 -17.89 -8.15
N ALA A 125 32.68 -18.90 -8.11
CA ALA A 125 31.24 -18.68 -8.26
C ALA A 125 30.64 -17.84 -7.11
N ASN A 126 31.12 -18.05 -5.88
CA ASN A 126 30.64 -17.31 -4.70
C ASN A 126 31.10 -15.85 -4.69
N ILE A 127 32.31 -15.55 -5.20
CA ILE A 127 32.78 -14.17 -5.42
C ILE A 127 31.87 -13.44 -6.42
N GLY A 128 31.35 -14.14 -7.44
CA GLY A 128 30.52 -13.54 -8.48
C GLY A 128 29.05 -13.26 -8.10
N ALA A 129 28.58 -13.79 -6.98
CA ALA A 129 27.19 -13.70 -6.55
C ALA A 129 26.89 -12.54 -5.59
N ARG A 130 27.89 -11.79 -5.09
CA ARG A 130 27.67 -10.68 -4.14
C ARG A 130 28.52 -9.46 -4.47
N SER A 131 27.89 -8.28 -4.44
CA SER A 131 28.57 -6.99 -4.38
C SER A 131 29.24 -6.87 -3.00
N LEU A 132 30.53 -6.55 -2.97
CA LEU A 132 31.34 -6.41 -1.76
C LEU A 132 30.76 -5.29 -0.88
N SER A 133 30.05 -5.64 0.19
CA SER A 133 29.93 -4.77 1.36
C SER A 133 31.12 -5.04 2.29
N THR A 134 31.69 -3.96 2.82
CA THR A 134 32.93 -3.90 3.61
C THR A 134 32.87 -4.54 5.01
N GLN A 135 31.96 -5.49 5.24
CA GLN A 135 31.78 -6.15 6.54
C GLN A 135 31.52 -7.66 6.48
N SER A 136 31.91 -8.36 5.40
CA SER A 136 31.88 -9.84 5.41
C SER A 136 33.27 -10.40 5.64
N SER A 137 33.47 -11.03 6.81
CA SER A 137 34.60 -11.94 7.05
C SER A 137 34.70 -12.97 5.91
N SER A 138 35.89 -13.11 5.32
CA SER A 138 36.15 -13.88 4.10
C SER A 138 35.57 -15.31 4.18
N LEU A 139 34.54 -15.60 3.36
CA LEU A 139 33.97 -16.95 3.16
C LEU A 139 34.82 -17.82 2.21
N ILE A 140 35.97 -17.32 1.74
CA ILE A 140 36.92 -18.05 0.89
C ILE A 140 37.78 -18.92 1.82
N THR A 141 37.89 -20.22 1.51
CA THR A 141 38.73 -21.13 2.31
C THR A 141 40.20 -20.75 2.15
N LYS A 142 41.02 -20.99 3.18
CA LYS A 142 42.48 -20.75 3.10
C LYS A 142 43.12 -21.46 1.90
N GLN A 143 42.62 -22.64 1.56
CA GLN A 143 43.09 -23.41 0.40
C GLN A 143 42.72 -22.74 -0.93
N ALA A 144 41.47 -22.27 -1.09
CA ALA A 144 41.05 -21.57 -2.30
C ALA A 144 41.82 -20.25 -2.48
N THR A 145 42.03 -19.48 -1.41
CA THR A 145 42.86 -18.26 -1.45
C THR A 145 44.28 -18.58 -1.89
N ALA A 146 44.90 -19.61 -1.32
CA ALA A 146 46.26 -20.02 -1.67
C ALA A 146 46.40 -20.45 -3.14
N VAL A 147 45.38 -21.11 -3.71
CA VAL A 147 45.36 -21.49 -5.13
C VAL A 147 45.17 -20.27 -6.03
N LEU A 148 44.22 -19.38 -5.71
CA LEU A 148 43.96 -18.18 -6.51
C LEU A 148 45.17 -17.23 -6.52
N ASP A 149 45.84 -17.07 -5.38
CA ASP A 149 47.06 -16.28 -5.23
C ASP A 149 48.24 -16.90 -6.01
N ALA A 150 48.48 -18.20 -5.86
CA ALA A 150 49.54 -18.91 -6.60
C ALA A 150 49.35 -18.88 -8.12
N LEU A 151 48.09 -18.85 -8.57
CA LEU A 151 47.72 -18.68 -9.98
C LEU A 151 47.68 -17.21 -10.43
N GLU A 152 48.05 -16.25 -9.57
CA GLU A 152 48.06 -14.81 -9.84
C GLU A 152 46.68 -14.27 -10.29
N LEU A 153 45.59 -14.86 -9.78
CA LEU A 153 44.22 -14.52 -10.15
C LEU A 153 43.59 -13.45 -9.26
N LEU A 154 44.27 -13.00 -8.20
CA LEU A 154 43.78 -12.00 -7.26
C LEU A 154 44.53 -10.67 -7.40
N ASP A 155 43.79 -9.56 -7.25
CA ASP A 155 44.30 -8.22 -6.95
C ASP A 155 43.75 -7.81 -5.58
N GLY A 156 44.56 -7.98 -4.54
CA GLY A 156 44.10 -7.93 -3.15
C GLY A 156 43.04 -9.02 -2.88
N GLU A 157 41.82 -8.61 -2.54
CA GLU A 157 40.67 -9.51 -2.31
C GLU A 157 39.79 -9.71 -3.56
N ARG A 158 40.09 -9.04 -4.68
CA ARG A 158 39.28 -9.07 -5.90
C ARG A 158 39.83 -10.07 -6.90
N LEU A 159 38.94 -10.86 -7.52
CA LEU A 159 39.30 -11.75 -8.62
C LEU A 159 39.58 -10.94 -9.90
N ASP A 160 40.85 -10.89 -10.32
CA ASP A 160 41.32 -10.24 -11.54
C ASP A 160 42.26 -11.13 -12.38
N PRO A 161 41.70 -11.99 -13.26
CA PRO A 161 42.51 -12.94 -14.03
C PRO A 161 43.41 -12.29 -15.08
N TYR A 162 43.26 -11.00 -15.40
CA TYR A 162 44.09 -10.36 -16.43
C TYR A 162 45.54 -10.14 -15.99
N GLN A 163 45.81 -10.13 -14.68
CA GLN A 163 47.17 -10.04 -14.14
C GLN A 163 47.91 -11.38 -14.25
N SER A 164 47.19 -12.50 -14.13
CA SER A 164 47.75 -13.85 -14.18
C SER A 164 48.52 -14.13 -15.47
N LYS A 165 49.78 -14.52 -15.34
CA LYS A 165 50.58 -14.99 -16.49
C LYS A 165 49.96 -16.19 -17.20
N TYR A 166 49.31 -17.08 -16.45
CA TYR A 166 48.64 -18.27 -16.99
C TYR A 166 47.40 -17.88 -17.80
N ALA A 167 46.57 -16.99 -17.27
CA ALA A 167 45.39 -16.49 -17.98
C ALA A 167 45.78 -15.69 -19.23
N ARG A 168 46.82 -14.85 -19.15
CA ARG A 168 47.37 -14.12 -20.31
C ARG A 168 47.89 -15.05 -21.39
N HIS A 169 48.50 -16.19 -21.02
CA HIS A 169 48.89 -17.21 -21.97
C HIS A 169 47.68 -17.80 -22.72
N ILE A 170 46.64 -18.22 -22.00
CA ILE A 170 45.40 -18.76 -22.58
C ILE A 170 44.73 -17.73 -23.49
N LEU A 171 44.61 -16.48 -23.04
CA LEU A 171 44.06 -15.39 -23.86
C LEU A 171 44.93 -15.09 -25.09
N GLY A 172 46.25 -15.23 -24.97
CA GLY A 172 47.19 -15.11 -26.08
C GLY A 172 46.97 -16.19 -27.15
N LEU A 173 46.74 -17.44 -26.74
CA LEU A 173 46.37 -18.53 -27.64
C LEU A 173 45.02 -18.26 -28.32
N LEU A 174 44.03 -17.80 -27.56
CA LEU A 174 42.71 -17.46 -28.08
C LEU A 174 42.72 -16.25 -29.03
N LYS A 175 43.63 -15.28 -28.82
CA LYS A 175 43.80 -14.10 -29.68
C LYS A 175 44.53 -14.43 -30.99
N LYS A 176 45.42 -15.43 -30.98
CA LYS A 176 46.06 -15.95 -32.20
C LYS A 176 45.04 -16.65 -33.12
N LYS A 177 43.93 -17.13 -32.56
CA LYS A 177 42.78 -17.60 -33.33
C LYS A 177 41.95 -16.43 -33.83
N GLY A 178 41.48 -16.50 -35.07
CA GLY A 178 40.60 -15.49 -35.65
C GLY A 178 39.22 -15.47 -34.99
N HIS A 179 38.41 -14.44 -35.27
CA HIS A 179 37.03 -14.38 -34.80
C HIS A 179 36.23 -15.62 -35.26
N GLY A 180 35.45 -16.21 -34.35
CA GLY A 180 34.65 -17.40 -34.62
C GLY A 180 35.44 -18.73 -34.61
N GLN A 181 36.76 -18.69 -34.44
CA GLN A 181 37.57 -19.89 -34.26
C GLN A 181 37.67 -20.27 -32.78
N VAL A 182 37.92 -21.55 -32.55
CA VAL A 182 38.04 -22.14 -31.20
C VAL A 182 39.48 -22.62 -30.96
N VAL A 183 39.93 -22.60 -29.72
CA VAL A 183 41.18 -23.25 -29.30
C VAL A 183 40.80 -24.62 -28.73
N ASN A 184 41.24 -25.70 -29.37
CA ASN A 184 40.93 -27.06 -28.94
C ASN A 184 41.79 -27.49 -27.74
N ARG A 185 41.37 -28.53 -27.02
CA ARG A 185 42.14 -29.09 -25.90
C ARG A 185 43.58 -29.41 -26.25
N SER A 186 43.83 -30.05 -27.39
CA SER A 186 45.18 -30.42 -27.83
C SER A 186 46.11 -29.23 -28.06
N GLU A 187 45.56 -28.02 -28.15
CA GLU A 187 46.33 -26.77 -28.30
C GLU A 187 46.63 -26.11 -26.95
N LEU A 188 45.83 -26.41 -25.92
CA LEU A 188 46.02 -25.94 -24.55
C LEU A 188 46.82 -26.92 -23.71
N ILE A 189 46.50 -28.21 -23.83
CA ILE A 189 47.05 -29.32 -23.04
C ILE A 189 47.88 -30.21 -23.95
N GLN A 190 49.12 -30.46 -23.53
CA GLN A 190 50.11 -31.27 -24.22
C GLN A 190 50.52 -32.44 -23.33
N ASP A 191 50.73 -33.61 -23.94
CA ASP A 191 51.31 -34.77 -23.25
C ASP A 191 52.84 -34.66 -23.20
N ASP A 192 53.41 -34.91 -22.03
CA ASP A 192 54.84 -35.11 -21.82
C ASP A 192 55.06 -36.42 -21.05
N LYS A 193 55.37 -37.50 -21.79
CA LYS A 193 55.65 -38.84 -21.25
C LYS A 193 54.49 -39.43 -20.44
N GLY A 194 53.26 -39.25 -20.92
CA GLY A 194 52.05 -39.80 -20.28
C GLY A 194 51.49 -38.93 -19.16
N VAL A 195 51.98 -37.69 -19.01
CA VAL A 195 51.42 -36.69 -18.09
C VAL A 195 51.07 -35.43 -18.86
N GLU A 196 49.85 -34.94 -18.65
CA GLU A 196 49.29 -33.80 -19.37
C GLU A 196 49.58 -32.46 -18.68
N TYR A 197 49.98 -31.46 -19.47
CA TYR A 197 50.26 -30.11 -19.00
C TYR A 197 49.86 -29.01 -20.00
N MET A 198 49.50 -27.84 -19.48
CA MET A 198 49.54 -26.60 -20.24
C MET A 198 50.95 -26.02 -20.25
N ASP A 199 51.48 -25.79 -21.45
CA ASP A 199 52.85 -25.30 -21.71
C ASP A 199 53.92 -26.15 -20.98
N LYS A 200 54.26 -27.30 -21.58
CA LYS A 200 55.17 -28.30 -21.01
C LYS A 200 56.59 -27.81 -20.73
N ASP A 201 56.98 -26.66 -21.30
CA ASP A 201 58.34 -26.13 -21.27
C ASP A 201 58.50 -24.97 -20.26
N ARG A 202 57.40 -24.31 -19.84
CA ARG A 202 57.47 -23.16 -18.93
C ARG A 202 56.55 -23.27 -17.72
N TYR A 203 55.26 -23.43 -17.97
CA TYR A 203 54.25 -23.35 -16.92
C TYR A 203 53.96 -24.72 -16.29
N ARG A 204 53.98 -25.80 -17.10
CA ARG A 204 53.64 -27.17 -16.71
C ARG A 204 52.40 -27.26 -15.82
N LEU A 205 51.36 -26.49 -16.15
CA LEU A 205 50.13 -26.46 -15.35
C LEU A 205 49.30 -27.71 -15.63
N GLU A 206 48.89 -28.42 -14.58
CA GLU A 206 48.04 -29.60 -14.75
C GLU A 206 46.60 -29.20 -15.14
N PRO A 207 45.85 -30.08 -15.83
CA PRO A 207 44.51 -29.76 -16.34
C PRO A 207 43.54 -29.20 -15.28
N GLU A 208 43.66 -29.64 -14.02
CA GLU A 208 42.85 -29.16 -12.90
C GLU A 208 43.07 -27.67 -12.63
N TRP A 209 44.32 -27.20 -12.70
CA TRP A 209 44.64 -25.78 -12.56
C TRP A 209 44.23 -24.98 -13.78
N VAL A 210 44.36 -25.56 -14.96
CA VAL A 210 43.85 -24.95 -16.20
C VAL A 210 42.34 -24.72 -16.08
N ALA A 211 41.58 -25.68 -15.54
CA ALA A 211 40.14 -25.53 -15.30
C ALA A 211 39.83 -24.35 -14.36
N VAL A 212 40.62 -24.14 -13.29
CA VAL A 212 40.48 -22.98 -12.39
C VAL A 212 40.73 -21.66 -13.11
N VAL A 213 41.80 -21.56 -13.90
CA VAL A 213 42.12 -20.34 -14.68
C VAL A 213 41.01 -20.06 -15.71
N LEU A 214 40.51 -21.11 -16.38
CA LEU A 214 39.39 -20.99 -17.32
C LEU A 214 38.11 -20.52 -16.64
N ALA A 215 37.79 -21.04 -15.46
CA ALA A 215 36.64 -20.59 -14.67
C ALA A 215 36.73 -19.10 -14.30
N ALA A 216 37.91 -18.62 -13.92
CA ALA A 216 38.14 -17.21 -13.63
C ALA A 216 37.94 -16.33 -14.88
N LEU A 217 38.37 -16.81 -16.05
CA LEU A 217 38.16 -16.14 -17.33
C LEU A 217 36.68 -16.16 -17.78
N VAL A 218 35.96 -17.25 -17.54
CA VAL A 218 34.51 -17.36 -17.76
C VAL A 218 33.76 -16.38 -16.84
N TYR A 219 34.13 -16.28 -15.57
CA TYR A 219 33.57 -15.32 -14.62
C TYR A 219 33.69 -13.86 -15.13
N ARG A 220 34.83 -13.50 -15.72
CA ARG A 220 35.02 -12.16 -16.32
C ARG A 220 34.40 -11.99 -17.70
N GLY A 221 33.74 -13.03 -18.23
CA GLY A 221 33.18 -13.02 -19.58
C GLY A 221 34.24 -12.89 -20.67
N ALA A 222 35.47 -13.34 -20.41
CA ALA A 222 36.59 -13.22 -21.35
C ALA A 222 36.57 -14.32 -22.43
N LEU A 223 36.01 -15.50 -22.10
CA LEU A 223 35.85 -16.65 -22.99
C LEU A 223 34.61 -17.47 -22.62
N ILE A 224 34.25 -18.39 -23.52
CA ILE A 224 33.27 -19.46 -23.28
C ILE A 224 34.05 -20.78 -23.23
N LEU A 225 33.80 -21.58 -22.20
CA LEU A 225 34.38 -22.92 -22.01
C LEU A 225 33.38 -23.97 -22.50
N ALA A 226 33.78 -24.87 -23.40
CA ALA A 226 32.95 -25.98 -23.85
C ALA A 226 33.54 -27.32 -23.40
N ILE A 227 32.71 -28.14 -22.76
CA ILE A 227 32.97 -29.55 -22.45
C ILE A 227 31.98 -30.44 -23.25
N PRO A 228 32.11 -31.77 -23.28
CA PRO A 228 31.13 -32.63 -23.94
C PRO A 228 29.71 -32.39 -23.42
N GLY A 229 28.81 -31.93 -24.29
CA GLY A 229 27.39 -31.72 -23.98
C GLY A 229 27.04 -30.44 -23.21
N LYS A 230 28.01 -29.61 -22.80
CA LYS A 230 27.74 -28.35 -22.06
C LYS A 230 28.69 -27.23 -22.49
N GLU A 231 28.19 -26.00 -22.50
CA GLU A 231 29.01 -24.79 -22.64
C GLU A 231 28.79 -23.90 -21.43
N PHE A 232 29.85 -23.23 -21.00
CA PHE A 232 29.85 -22.33 -19.87
C PHE A 232 30.30 -20.93 -20.26
N ASP A 233 29.41 -19.97 -20.04
CA ASP A 233 29.65 -18.53 -20.09
C ASP A 233 29.49 -17.90 -18.68
N ALA A 234 29.63 -16.57 -18.60
CA ALA A 234 29.52 -15.84 -17.34
C ALA A 234 28.16 -16.00 -16.62
N MET A 235 27.09 -16.38 -17.34
CA MET A 235 25.74 -16.57 -16.78
C MET A 235 25.58 -17.97 -16.15
N SER A 236 26.28 -18.95 -16.72
CA SER A 236 26.29 -20.35 -16.24
C SER A 236 27.35 -20.66 -15.17
N LEU A 237 27.97 -19.63 -14.56
CA LEU A 237 29.05 -19.83 -13.58
C LEU A 237 28.69 -20.72 -12.38
N PRO A 238 27.47 -20.66 -11.80
CA PRO A 238 27.08 -21.60 -10.75
C PRO A 238 27.07 -23.06 -11.23
N GLN A 239 26.65 -23.28 -12.48
CA GLN A 239 26.65 -24.61 -13.10
C GLN A 239 28.08 -25.08 -13.37
N LEU A 240 28.97 -24.19 -13.82
CA LEU A 240 30.39 -24.48 -13.99
C LEU A 240 31.01 -24.91 -12.65
N ALA A 241 30.79 -24.15 -11.57
CA ALA A 241 31.36 -24.46 -10.26
C ALA A 241 30.78 -25.72 -9.59
N GLY A 242 29.57 -26.13 -10.00
CA GLY A 242 28.95 -27.40 -9.60
C GLY A 242 29.41 -28.60 -10.42
N THR A 243 30.10 -28.39 -11.55
CA THR A 243 30.65 -29.47 -12.38
C THR A 243 31.94 -30.01 -11.74
N SER A 244 32.15 -31.33 -11.79
CA SER A 244 33.36 -31.95 -11.23
C SER A 244 34.61 -31.54 -12.01
N VAL A 245 35.74 -31.43 -11.33
CA VAL A 245 37.02 -31.15 -11.98
C VAL A 245 37.33 -32.20 -13.05
N ASP A 246 37.08 -33.48 -12.78
CA ASP A 246 37.24 -34.56 -13.77
C ASP A 246 36.44 -34.35 -15.06
N GLU A 247 35.22 -33.80 -15.00
CA GLU A 247 34.47 -33.43 -16.21
C GLU A 247 35.07 -32.19 -16.90
N LEU A 248 35.56 -31.21 -16.13
CA LEU A 248 36.12 -29.97 -16.66
C LEU A 248 37.49 -30.18 -17.32
N THR A 249 38.30 -31.14 -16.86
CA THR A 249 39.57 -31.50 -17.51
C THR A 249 39.35 -32.13 -18.88
N GLN A 250 38.17 -32.72 -19.14
CA GLN A 250 37.74 -33.19 -20.46
C GLN A 250 37.25 -32.06 -21.38
N LEU A 251 37.69 -30.82 -21.17
CA LEU A 251 37.37 -29.68 -22.04
C LEU A 251 37.54 -30.03 -23.52
N LYS A 252 36.61 -29.57 -24.35
CA LYS A 252 36.65 -29.77 -25.80
C LYS A 252 37.39 -28.61 -26.45
N HIS A 253 36.96 -27.39 -26.14
CA HIS A 253 37.54 -26.18 -26.67
C HIS A 253 37.15 -24.96 -25.83
N ILE A 254 37.86 -23.85 -26.05
CA ILE A 254 37.47 -22.50 -25.61
C ILE A 254 37.23 -21.62 -26.84
N LYS A 255 36.32 -20.66 -26.72
CA LYS A 255 36.02 -19.71 -27.80
C LYS A 255 35.82 -18.30 -27.29
N GLN A 256 35.98 -17.32 -28.18
CA GLN A 256 35.66 -15.94 -27.84
C GLN A 256 34.16 -15.79 -27.61
N PRO A 257 33.71 -14.99 -26.62
CA PRO A 257 32.31 -14.61 -26.49
C PRO A 257 31.90 -13.82 -27.74
N LYS A 258 30.61 -13.82 -28.06
CA LYS A 258 30.06 -13.03 -29.18
C LYS A 258 30.47 -11.54 -29.02
N GLY A 259 30.62 -10.84 -30.14
CA GLY A 259 30.90 -9.40 -30.15
C GLY A 259 29.79 -8.62 -29.44
N TRP A 260 30.10 -7.39 -29.01
CA TRP A 260 29.12 -6.52 -28.37
C TRP A 260 27.91 -6.25 -29.28
N ASN A 261 26.70 -6.49 -28.78
CA ASN A 261 25.48 -6.02 -29.44
C ASN A 261 25.26 -4.53 -29.11
N LEU A 262 26.11 -3.68 -29.69
CA LEU A 262 26.12 -2.25 -29.35
C LEU A 262 24.77 -1.58 -29.62
N GLN A 263 24.12 -1.93 -30.73
CA GLN A 263 22.80 -1.38 -31.10
C GLN A 263 21.73 -1.69 -30.03
N ALA A 264 21.69 -2.91 -29.52
CA ALA A 264 20.71 -3.29 -28.51
C ALA A 264 21.02 -2.67 -27.14
N LEU A 265 22.30 -2.46 -26.81
CA LEU A 265 22.70 -1.73 -25.61
C LEU A 265 22.33 -0.25 -25.70
N GLU A 266 22.58 0.41 -26.84
CA GLU A 266 22.17 1.79 -27.06
C GLU A 266 20.65 1.96 -26.89
N ALA A 267 19.86 1.05 -27.48
CA ALA A 267 18.41 1.02 -27.31
C ALA A 267 17.97 0.80 -25.84
N LEU A 268 18.70 -0.02 -25.09
CA LEU A 268 18.41 -0.26 -23.67
C LEU A 268 18.64 0.98 -22.82
N PHE A 269 19.80 1.64 -22.98
CA PHE A 269 20.09 2.87 -22.26
C PHE A 269 19.05 3.96 -22.61
N GLU A 270 18.67 4.08 -23.88
CA GLU A 270 17.61 5.01 -24.30
C GLU A 270 16.25 4.70 -23.66
N LEU A 271 15.84 3.43 -23.65
CA LEU A 271 14.57 2.99 -23.04
C LEU A 271 14.51 3.34 -21.54
N LEU A 272 15.65 3.22 -20.85
CA LEU A 272 15.77 3.57 -19.43
C LEU A 272 15.84 5.09 -19.20
N GLY A 273 15.88 5.91 -20.25
CA GLY A 273 16.04 7.36 -20.16
C GLY A 273 17.47 7.80 -19.85
N LEU A 274 18.45 6.94 -20.13
CA LEU A 274 19.89 7.21 -20.01
C LEU A 274 20.49 7.57 -21.37
N THR A 275 21.66 8.20 -21.38
CA THR A 275 22.31 8.60 -22.64
C THR A 275 22.85 7.38 -23.41
N PRO A 276 22.51 7.16 -24.69
CA PRO A 276 22.97 5.99 -25.45
C PRO A 276 24.49 5.82 -25.51
N GLY A 277 25.25 6.93 -25.48
CA GLY A 277 26.72 6.91 -25.43
C GLY A 277 27.32 6.16 -24.24
N MET A 278 26.54 5.91 -23.18
CA MET A 278 26.92 5.03 -22.08
C MET A 278 27.17 3.59 -22.52
N ALA A 279 26.51 3.11 -23.58
CA ALA A 279 26.77 1.79 -24.14
C ALA A 279 28.23 1.62 -24.62
N GLN A 280 28.80 2.68 -25.22
CA GLN A 280 30.21 2.67 -25.64
C GLN A 280 31.16 2.57 -24.44
N LEU A 281 30.84 3.26 -23.33
CA LEU A 281 31.61 3.19 -22.10
C LEU A 281 31.57 1.79 -21.48
N VAL A 282 30.44 1.08 -21.57
CA VAL A 282 30.34 -0.33 -21.18
C VAL A 282 31.29 -1.19 -22.01
N THR A 283 31.37 -0.97 -23.33
CA THR A 283 32.30 -1.73 -24.19
C THR A 283 33.78 -1.50 -23.85
N GLN A 284 34.09 -0.36 -23.24
CA GLN A 284 35.42 -0.01 -22.71
C GLN A 284 35.69 -0.59 -21.31
N GLY A 285 34.75 -1.36 -20.74
CA GLY A 285 34.91 -2.00 -19.44
C GLY A 285 34.62 -1.10 -18.24
N LYS A 286 34.03 0.10 -18.45
CA LYS A 286 33.72 1.03 -17.38
C LYS A 286 32.50 0.56 -16.56
N PRO A 287 32.59 0.48 -15.21
CA PRO A 287 31.50 -0.02 -14.37
C PRO A 287 30.39 1.00 -14.11
N GLU A 288 30.65 2.31 -14.20
CA GLU A 288 29.72 3.38 -13.83
C GLU A 288 28.40 3.36 -14.64
N PRO A 289 28.43 3.19 -15.98
CA PRO A 289 27.21 3.05 -16.79
C PRO A 289 26.31 1.89 -16.35
N VAL A 290 26.91 0.80 -15.89
CA VAL A 290 26.18 -0.40 -15.45
C VAL A 290 25.53 -0.16 -14.10
N SER A 291 26.21 0.56 -13.20
CA SER A 291 25.62 0.97 -11.92
C SER A 291 24.41 1.87 -12.13
N GLU A 292 24.53 2.89 -12.99
CA GLU A 292 23.44 3.83 -13.31
C GLU A 292 22.23 3.09 -13.92
N MET A 293 22.50 2.17 -14.86
CA MET A 293 21.50 1.29 -15.46
C MET A 293 20.75 0.49 -14.40
N GLN A 294 21.46 -0.17 -13.47
CA GLN A 294 20.85 -0.96 -12.40
C GLN A 294 20.02 -0.10 -11.44
N THR A 295 20.48 1.10 -11.07
CA THR A 295 19.70 2.05 -10.27
C THR A 295 18.42 2.46 -10.98
N ARG A 296 18.48 2.71 -12.29
CA ARG A 296 17.30 3.09 -13.07
C ARG A 296 16.30 1.95 -13.22
N ILE A 297 16.78 0.73 -13.42
CA ILE A 297 15.95 -0.49 -13.45
C ILE A 297 15.22 -0.67 -12.11
N ALA A 298 15.92 -0.55 -10.98
CA ALA A 298 15.31 -0.72 -9.66
C ALA A 298 14.16 0.27 -9.41
N LYS A 299 14.37 1.55 -9.75
CA LYS A 299 13.32 2.58 -9.65
C LYS A 299 12.12 2.28 -10.55
N LEU A 300 12.37 1.87 -11.80
CA LEU A 300 11.28 1.55 -12.72
C LEU A 300 10.48 0.32 -12.25
N VAL A 301 11.13 -0.70 -11.69
CA VAL A 301 10.42 -1.87 -11.13
C VAL A 301 9.50 -1.44 -9.97
N GLU A 302 9.98 -0.60 -9.05
CA GLU A 302 9.17 -0.06 -7.95
C GLU A 302 7.93 0.68 -8.48
N HIS A 303 8.13 1.59 -9.43
CA HIS A 303 7.05 2.37 -10.05
C HIS A 303 6.05 1.48 -10.79
N VAL A 304 6.52 0.47 -11.53
CA VAL A 304 5.64 -0.50 -12.21
C VAL A 304 4.78 -1.26 -11.21
N VAL A 305 5.34 -1.70 -10.07
CA VAL A 305 4.57 -2.38 -9.02
C VAL A 305 3.50 -1.46 -8.43
N MET A 306 3.83 -0.20 -8.14
CA MET A 306 2.86 0.79 -7.65
C MET A 306 1.75 1.05 -8.67
N ALA A 307 2.09 1.18 -9.95
CA ALA A 307 1.13 1.37 -11.03
C ALA A 307 0.22 0.15 -11.22
N GLN A 308 0.76 -1.07 -11.15
CA GLN A 308 -0.04 -2.31 -11.20
C GLN A 308 -1.06 -2.36 -10.05
N GLN A 309 -0.65 -1.98 -8.84
CA GLN A 309 -1.56 -1.92 -7.70
C GLN A 309 -2.67 -0.88 -7.90
N ALA A 310 -2.34 0.30 -8.42
CA ALA A 310 -3.31 1.35 -8.71
C ALA A 310 -4.36 0.91 -9.75
N VAL A 311 -3.91 0.23 -10.79
CA VAL A 311 -4.80 -0.33 -11.82
C VAL A 311 -5.72 -1.40 -11.24
N GLN A 312 -5.21 -2.29 -10.39
CA GLN A 312 -6.02 -3.32 -9.70
C GLN A 312 -7.08 -2.74 -8.77
N GLN A 313 -6.76 -1.65 -8.06
CA GLN A 313 -7.70 -0.97 -7.17
C GLN A 313 -8.74 -0.14 -7.93
N GLY A 314 -8.46 0.19 -9.20
CA GLY A 314 -9.27 1.07 -10.03
C GLY A 314 -8.94 2.54 -9.78
N ILE A 315 -8.76 3.30 -10.86
CA ILE A 315 -8.43 4.73 -10.79
C ILE A 315 -9.71 5.53 -10.97
N VAL A 316 -10.39 5.80 -9.85
CA VAL A 316 -11.69 6.47 -9.83
C VAL A 316 -11.51 7.99 -9.74
N PHE A 317 -12.12 8.71 -10.68
CA PHE A 317 -12.19 10.16 -10.67
C PHE A 317 -13.62 10.64 -10.94
N TRP A 318 -14.10 11.57 -10.12
CA TRP A 318 -15.44 12.15 -10.24
C TRP A 318 -16.57 11.11 -10.37
N GLY A 319 -16.48 10.02 -9.61
CA GLY A 319 -17.48 8.95 -9.56
C GLY A 319 -17.43 7.96 -10.74
N LYS A 320 -16.43 8.04 -11.63
CA LYS A 320 -16.22 7.09 -12.72
C LYS A 320 -14.81 6.51 -12.70
N ASN A 321 -14.68 5.24 -13.07
CA ASN A 321 -13.37 4.66 -13.34
C ASN A 321 -12.82 5.28 -14.64
N LEU A 322 -11.59 5.76 -14.61
CA LEU A 322 -10.95 6.40 -15.76
C LEU A 322 -10.51 5.39 -16.82
N LEU A 323 -10.24 4.16 -16.40
CA LEU A 323 -9.89 3.05 -17.27
C LEU A 323 -11.11 2.14 -17.42
N ASP A 324 -11.51 1.86 -18.66
CA ASP A 324 -12.47 0.81 -18.96
C ASP A 324 -11.81 -0.58 -18.94
N ASP A 325 -12.60 -1.65 -18.96
CA ASP A 325 -12.10 -3.03 -18.84
C ASP A 325 -11.07 -3.39 -19.94
N SER A 326 -11.23 -2.82 -21.14
CA SER A 326 -10.33 -3.04 -22.27
C SER A 326 -8.98 -2.33 -22.06
N ALA A 327 -9.01 -1.06 -21.66
CA ALA A 327 -7.82 -0.27 -21.33
C ALA A 327 -7.09 -0.86 -20.12
N LEU A 328 -7.82 -1.31 -19.10
CA LEU A 328 -7.28 -1.96 -17.90
C LEU A 328 -6.51 -3.22 -18.26
N SER A 329 -7.11 -4.10 -19.08
CA SER A 329 -6.45 -5.33 -19.55
C SER A 329 -5.19 -5.04 -20.37
N THR A 330 -5.27 -4.05 -21.27
CA THR A 330 -4.16 -3.63 -22.14
C THR A 330 -2.99 -3.08 -21.32
N GLN A 331 -3.25 -2.12 -20.42
CA GLN A 331 -2.22 -1.51 -19.59
C GLN A 331 -1.63 -2.51 -18.59
N SER A 332 -2.45 -3.38 -17.99
CA SER A 332 -1.96 -4.44 -17.08
C SER A 332 -1.01 -5.39 -17.79
N SER A 333 -1.36 -5.81 -19.01
CA SER A 333 -0.52 -6.69 -19.83
C SER A 333 0.77 -6.01 -20.28
N ALA A 334 0.74 -4.70 -20.57
CA ALA A 334 1.93 -3.93 -20.91
C ALA A 334 2.88 -3.77 -19.72
N LEU A 335 2.35 -3.47 -18.52
CA LEU A 335 3.12 -3.37 -17.29
C LEU A 335 3.74 -4.70 -16.87
N GLU A 336 3.00 -5.82 -16.97
CA GLU A 336 3.53 -7.15 -16.63
C GLU A 336 4.70 -7.55 -17.56
N ARG A 337 4.56 -7.28 -18.87
CA ARG A 337 5.65 -7.50 -19.84
C ARG A 337 6.86 -6.63 -19.55
N LEU A 338 6.65 -5.35 -19.22
CA LEU A 338 7.74 -4.45 -18.84
C LEU A 338 8.44 -4.91 -17.56
N LYS A 339 7.68 -5.32 -16.54
CA LYS A 339 8.22 -5.82 -15.28
C LYS A 339 9.11 -7.04 -15.50
N GLY A 340 8.62 -8.06 -16.21
CA GLY A 340 9.40 -9.27 -16.49
C GLY A 340 10.69 -8.97 -17.27
N PHE A 341 10.64 -8.02 -18.21
CA PHE A 341 11.83 -7.55 -18.91
C PHE A 341 12.81 -6.87 -17.96
N LEU A 342 12.38 -5.87 -17.17
CA LEU A 342 13.23 -5.15 -16.23
C LEU A 342 13.87 -6.08 -15.19
N GLU A 343 13.12 -7.05 -14.65
CA GLU A 343 13.64 -8.07 -13.72
C GLU A 343 14.71 -8.94 -14.38
N SER A 344 14.52 -9.32 -15.65
CA SER A 344 15.52 -10.09 -16.39
C SER A 344 16.85 -9.33 -16.57
N LEU A 345 16.82 -7.99 -16.52
CA LEU A 345 18.01 -7.16 -16.69
C LEU A 345 18.88 -7.07 -15.43
N GLN A 346 18.36 -7.45 -14.27
CA GLN A 346 19.09 -7.40 -12.99
C GLN A 346 20.33 -8.30 -12.97
N ALA A 347 20.33 -9.36 -13.79
CA ALA A 347 21.48 -10.24 -13.94
C ALA A 347 22.71 -9.56 -14.59
N PHE A 348 22.50 -8.51 -15.39
CA PHE A 348 23.55 -7.78 -16.10
C PHE A 348 24.18 -6.68 -15.25
N ASN A 349 24.85 -7.07 -14.17
CA ASN A 349 25.41 -6.16 -13.16
C ASN A 349 26.91 -5.84 -13.32
N SER A 350 27.52 -6.20 -14.46
CA SER A 350 28.88 -5.80 -14.80
C SER A 350 29.05 -5.64 -16.32
N PRO A 351 30.06 -4.89 -16.79
CA PRO A 351 30.33 -4.76 -18.22
C PRO A 351 30.54 -6.14 -18.90
N GLY A 352 31.29 -7.04 -18.25
CA GLY A 352 31.53 -8.39 -18.76
C GLY A 352 30.25 -9.21 -18.94
N LYS A 353 29.25 -9.04 -18.06
CA LYS A 353 27.95 -9.71 -18.20
C LYS A 353 27.09 -9.11 -19.31
N LEU A 354 27.13 -7.79 -19.50
CA LEU A 354 26.44 -7.10 -20.61
C LEU A 354 26.95 -7.50 -22.00
N LYS A 355 28.16 -8.06 -22.10
CA LYS A 355 28.66 -8.62 -23.36
C LYS A 355 27.80 -9.80 -23.85
N ASN A 356 27.13 -10.50 -22.92
CA ASN A 356 26.20 -11.59 -23.21
C ASN A 356 24.74 -11.11 -23.29
N PHE A 357 24.52 -9.81 -23.51
CA PHE A 357 23.18 -9.26 -23.68
C PHE A 357 22.47 -9.95 -24.86
N ARG A 358 21.44 -10.72 -24.52
CA ARG A 358 20.78 -11.66 -25.45
C ARG A 358 19.70 -11.02 -26.32
N TYR A 359 19.19 -9.88 -25.88
CA TYR A 359 18.10 -9.19 -26.54
C TYR A 359 18.62 -8.40 -27.74
N ASP A 360 17.80 -8.28 -28.78
CA ASP A 360 18.07 -7.39 -29.89
C ASP A 360 17.45 -6.01 -29.68
N ALA A 361 17.82 -5.04 -30.53
CA ALA A 361 17.35 -3.67 -30.38
C ALA A 361 15.84 -3.52 -30.58
N GLN A 362 15.21 -4.36 -31.40
CA GLN A 362 13.78 -4.33 -31.66
C GLN A 362 13.00 -4.87 -30.46
N GLU A 363 13.46 -5.98 -29.87
CA GLU A 363 12.92 -6.56 -28.65
C GLU A 363 12.95 -5.55 -27.51
N VAL A 364 14.09 -4.88 -27.30
CA VAL A 364 14.21 -3.81 -26.29
C VAL A 364 13.24 -2.66 -26.57
N THR A 365 13.17 -2.18 -27.82
CA THR A 365 12.30 -1.06 -28.19
C THR A 365 10.82 -1.40 -28.03
N SER A 366 10.43 -2.67 -28.17
CA SER A 366 9.04 -3.13 -28.01
C SER A 366 8.48 -2.88 -26.59
N HIS A 367 9.36 -2.70 -25.59
CA HIS A 367 8.97 -2.37 -24.22
C HIS A 367 8.64 -0.89 -24.00
N ARG A 368 8.83 -0.02 -25.00
CA ARG A 368 8.48 1.41 -24.93
C ARG A 368 6.98 1.62 -24.68
N ASP A 369 6.13 0.73 -25.16
CA ASP A 369 4.69 0.75 -24.86
C ASP A 369 4.41 0.58 -23.37
N GLY A 370 5.16 -0.30 -22.69
CA GLY A 370 5.05 -0.48 -21.24
C GLY A 370 5.48 0.76 -20.46
N ILE A 371 6.54 1.45 -20.92
CA ILE A 371 6.97 2.74 -20.33
C ILE A 371 5.90 3.81 -20.53
N ASN A 372 5.30 3.89 -21.71
CA ASN A 372 4.20 4.81 -21.98
C ASN A 372 2.99 4.52 -21.08
N SER A 373 2.59 3.26 -20.94
CA SER A 373 1.50 2.87 -20.04
C SER A 373 1.80 3.22 -18.58
N LEU A 374 3.04 3.06 -18.12
CA LEU A 374 3.45 3.49 -16.79
C LEU A 374 3.26 5.00 -16.61
N THR A 375 3.77 5.81 -17.54
CA THR A 375 3.64 7.27 -17.50
C THR A 375 2.18 7.73 -17.53
N GLU A 376 1.32 7.05 -18.30
CA GLU A 376 -0.12 7.33 -18.34
C GLU A 376 -0.77 7.09 -16.97
N ILE A 377 -0.49 5.96 -16.33
CA ILE A 377 -1.05 5.62 -15.02
C ILE A 377 -0.56 6.59 -13.94
N GLU A 378 0.75 6.89 -13.90
CA GLU A 378 1.32 7.86 -12.97
C GLU A 378 0.66 9.24 -13.14
N SER A 379 0.43 9.66 -14.39
CA SER A 379 -0.25 10.92 -14.69
C SER A 379 -1.71 10.94 -14.20
N LEU A 380 -2.42 9.81 -14.26
CA LEU A 380 -3.78 9.71 -13.73
C LEU A 380 -3.81 9.72 -12.20
N GLN A 381 -2.85 9.06 -11.54
CA GLN A 381 -2.74 9.09 -10.09
C GLN A 381 -2.49 10.51 -9.59
N GLU A 382 -1.59 11.26 -10.24
CA GLU A 382 -1.36 12.67 -9.92
C GLU A 382 -2.61 13.52 -10.14
N LEU A 383 -3.35 13.30 -11.23
CA LEU A 383 -4.62 13.99 -11.49
C LEU A 383 -5.63 13.76 -10.36
N VAL A 384 -5.79 12.51 -9.93
CA VAL A 384 -6.70 12.14 -8.84
C VAL A 384 -6.24 12.74 -7.51
N ALA A 385 -4.95 12.74 -7.22
CA ALA A 385 -4.40 13.35 -6.01
C ALA A 385 -4.69 14.86 -5.95
N ASP A 386 -4.49 15.57 -7.06
CA ASP A 386 -4.62 17.03 -7.11
C ASP A 386 -6.08 17.51 -7.18
N LEU A 387 -6.92 16.83 -7.97
CA LEU A 387 -8.29 17.30 -8.27
C LEU A 387 -9.37 16.48 -7.55
N GLY A 388 -9.03 15.34 -6.94
CA GLY A 388 -9.99 14.38 -6.40
C GLY A 388 -10.85 14.92 -5.27
N SER A 389 -10.28 15.72 -4.37
CA SER A 389 -11.02 16.36 -3.28
C SER A 389 -12.09 17.33 -3.81
N THR A 390 -11.74 18.14 -4.79
CA THR A 390 -12.66 19.09 -5.44
C THR A 390 -13.73 18.36 -6.24
N ALA A 391 -13.37 17.30 -6.97
CA ALA A 391 -14.35 16.47 -7.69
C ALA A 391 -15.34 15.78 -6.73
N SER A 392 -14.87 15.28 -5.59
CA SER A 392 -15.74 14.67 -4.56
C SER A 392 -16.68 15.70 -3.93
N PHE A 393 -16.18 16.89 -3.64
CA PHE A 393 -16.99 18.03 -3.21
C PHE A 393 -18.11 18.32 -4.21
N LEU A 394 -17.76 18.43 -5.50
CA LEU A 394 -18.71 18.76 -6.57
C LEU A 394 -19.75 17.65 -6.79
N SER A 395 -19.38 16.38 -6.67
CA SER A 395 -20.36 15.26 -6.69
C SER A 395 -21.39 15.38 -5.57
N THR A 396 -20.93 15.73 -4.36
CA THR A 396 -21.84 15.89 -3.21
C THR A 396 -22.71 17.14 -3.40
N ALA A 397 -22.15 18.24 -3.89
CA ALA A 397 -22.87 19.46 -4.25
C ALA A 397 -23.96 19.21 -5.32
N GLU A 398 -23.67 18.40 -6.34
CA GLU A 398 -24.64 17.97 -7.38
C GLU A 398 -25.88 17.30 -6.76
N ALA A 399 -25.71 16.49 -5.72
CA ALA A 399 -26.80 15.78 -5.05
C ALA A 399 -27.59 16.65 -4.05
N VAL A 400 -27.10 17.84 -3.70
CA VAL A 400 -27.70 18.72 -2.69
C VAL A 400 -28.71 19.69 -3.31
N LEU A 401 -28.49 20.11 -4.55
CA LEU A 401 -29.39 21.00 -5.29
C LEU A 401 -30.48 20.20 -6.04
N PRO A 402 -31.61 20.84 -6.41
CA PRO A 402 -32.62 20.22 -7.27
C PRO A 402 -32.03 19.76 -8.59
N ALA A 403 -32.49 18.63 -9.12
CA ALA A 403 -31.94 18.01 -10.33
C ALA A 403 -32.05 18.91 -11.56
N GLU A 404 -33.07 19.78 -11.61
CA GLU A 404 -33.36 20.72 -12.68
C GLU A 404 -32.66 22.08 -12.52
N HIS A 405 -31.87 22.28 -11.46
CA HIS A 405 -31.20 23.55 -11.21
C HIS A 405 -30.09 23.82 -12.26
N GLU A 406 -29.98 25.04 -12.77
CA GLU A 406 -29.04 25.42 -13.84
C GLU A 406 -27.58 25.05 -13.51
N TRP A 407 -27.16 25.25 -12.25
CA TRP A 407 -25.83 24.86 -11.79
C TRP A 407 -25.59 23.33 -11.88
N VAL A 408 -26.60 22.49 -11.63
CA VAL A 408 -26.47 21.01 -11.72
C VAL A 408 -26.23 20.59 -13.16
N GLU A 409 -26.99 21.16 -14.11
CA GLU A 409 -26.79 20.91 -15.55
C GLU A 409 -25.39 21.37 -16.00
N LYS A 410 -24.95 22.55 -15.55
CA LYS A 410 -23.58 23.04 -15.81
C LYS A 410 -22.52 22.11 -15.22
N ALA A 411 -22.71 21.63 -13.99
CA ALA A 411 -21.79 20.72 -13.33
C ALA A 411 -21.67 19.38 -14.08
N ARG A 412 -22.78 18.83 -14.57
CA ARG A 412 -22.82 17.62 -15.40
C ARG A 412 -22.10 17.80 -16.73
N ALA A 413 -22.31 18.96 -17.38
CA ALA A 413 -21.63 19.31 -18.61
C ALA A 413 -20.11 19.41 -18.41
N VAL A 414 -19.66 20.13 -17.37
CA VAL A 414 -18.22 20.24 -17.03
C VAL A 414 -17.64 18.89 -16.66
N ARG A 415 -18.34 18.05 -15.88
CA ARG A 415 -17.89 16.68 -15.57
C ARG A 415 -17.64 15.88 -16.83
N THR A 416 -18.58 15.92 -17.77
CA THR A 416 -18.47 15.20 -19.05
C THR A 416 -17.30 15.74 -19.86
N GLU A 417 -17.19 17.06 -19.99
CA GLU A 417 -16.08 17.72 -20.69
C GLU A 417 -14.71 17.34 -20.11
N VAL A 418 -14.55 17.40 -18.79
CA VAL A 418 -13.30 17.07 -18.11
C VAL A 418 -12.93 15.60 -18.32
N LEU A 419 -13.88 14.68 -18.14
CA LEU A 419 -13.63 13.25 -18.35
C LEU A 419 -13.27 12.93 -19.80
N THR A 420 -13.98 13.52 -20.77
CA THR A 420 -13.67 13.38 -22.19
C THR A 420 -12.31 13.99 -22.54
N ALA A 421 -11.94 15.13 -21.95
CA ALA A 421 -10.64 15.75 -22.16
C ALA A 421 -9.49 14.88 -21.61
N VAL A 422 -9.67 14.26 -20.43
CA VAL A 422 -8.72 13.30 -19.85
C VAL A 422 -8.55 12.10 -20.78
N GLN A 423 -9.64 11.49 -21.25
CA GLN A 423 -9.59 10.36 -22.17
C GLN A 423 -8.94 10.72 -23.52
N SER A 424 -9.31 11.85 -24.11
CA SER A 424 -8.81 12.31 -25.41
C SER A 424 -7.33 12.69 -25.38
N SER A 425 -6.78 13.00 -24.21
CA SER A 425 -5.34 13.26 -24.04
C SER A 425 -4.47 12.00 -24.05
N GLY A 426 -5.06 10.81 -24.20
CA GLY A 426 -4.38 9.55 -23.98
C GLY A 426 -3.88 9.44 -22.53
N PHE A 427 -4.66 9.96 -21.58
CA PHE A 427 -4.37 9.96 -20.13
C PHE A 427 -3.11 10.72 -19.70
N LYS A 428 -2.50 11.53 -20.58
CA LYS A 428 -1.34 12.36 -20.28
C LYS A 428 -1.79 13.74 -19.80
N VAL A 429 -2.14 13.83 -18.52
CA VAL A 429 -2.69 15.04 -17.88
C VAL A 429 -1.65 15.71 -16.99
N GLN A 430 -0.77 16.51 -17.59
CA GLN A 430 0.33 17.17 -16.90
C GLN A 430 0.38 18.68 -17.15
N GLY A 431 1.14 19.41 -16.30
CA GLY A 431 1.47 20.82 -16.49
C GLY A 431 0.26 21.74 -16.63
N SER A 432 0.25 22.57 -17.67
CA SER A 432 -0.78 23.59 -17.93
C SER A 432 -2.16 22.99 -18.20
N PHE A 433 -2.23 21.80 -18.78
CA PHE A 433 -3.50 21.12 -19.03
C PHE A 433 -4.18 20.75 -17.70
N ARG A 434 -3.44 20.17 -16.76
CA ARG A 434 -3.92 19.88 -15.40
C ARG A 434 -4.37 21.14 -14.65
N GLN A 435 -3.60 22.22 -14.74
CA GLN A 435 -3.97 23.51 -14.12
C GLN A 435 -5.28 24.07 -14.70
N THR A 436 -5.49 23.93 -16.02
CA THR A 436 -6.73 24.35 -16.68
C THR A 436 -7.94 23.59 -16.15
N LEU A 437 -7.83 22.27 -16.00
CA LEU A 437 -8.90 21.45 -15.42
C LEU A 437 -9.18 21.84 -13.97
N ASN A 438 -8.14 22.05 -13.16
CA ASN A 438 -8.29 22.47 -11.77
C ASN A 438 -9.03 23.82 -11.66
N LEU A 439 -8.66 24.82 -12.47
CA LEU A 439 -9.34 26.11 -12.50
C LEU A 439 -10.83 25.98 -12.87
N LYS A 440 -11.19 25.09 -13.80
CA LYS A 440 -12.59 24.81 -14.14
C LYS A 440 -13.36 24.26 -12.94
N LEU A 441 -12.80 23.28 -12.23
CA LEU A 441 -13.42 22.69 -11.04
C LEU A 441 -13.58 23.73 -9.90
N LEU A 442 -12.54 24.53 -9.65
CA LEU A 442 -12.58 25.59 -8.62
C LEU A 442 -13.58 26.69 -8.94
N ASN A 443 -13.72 27.08 -10.22
CA ASN A 443 -14.74 28.04 -10.63
C ASN A 443 -16.15 27.48 -10.38
N LEU A 444 -16.39 26.22 -10.75
CA LEU A 444 -17.68 25.56 -10.52
C LEU A 444 -18.00 25.44 -9.01
N LYS A 445 -16.99 25.17 -8.18
CA LYS A 445 -17.10 25.17 -6.71
C LYS A 445 -17.49 26.55 -6.16
N ARG A 446 -16.84 27.62 -6.61
CA ARG A 446 -17.19 29.00 -6.18
C ARG A 446 -18.62 29.38 -6.57
N GLU A 447 -19.04 29.03 -7.78
CA GLU A 447 -20.42 29.25 -8.23
C GLU A 447 -21.43 28.47 -7.38
N PHE A 448 -21.11 27.24 -6.98
CA PHE A 448 -21.94 26.46 -6.07
C PHE A 448 -22.10 27.15 -4.73
N ILE A 449 -21.00 27.58 -4.12
CA ILE A 449 -21.01 28.20 -2.78
C ILE A 449 -21.89 29.44 -2.79
N SER A 450 -21.75 30.30 -3.80
CA SER A 450 -22.61 31.47 -4.00
C SER A 450 -24.09 31.10 -4.15
N THR A 451 -24.39 30.11 -4.99
CA THR A 451 -25.76 29.61 -5.22
C THR A 451 -26.38 29.05 -3.95
N TYR A 452 -25.65 28.21 -3.22
CA TYR A 452 -26.12 27.58 -2.00
C TYR A 452 -26.36 28.61 -0.90
N LEU A 453 -25.47 29.59 -0.73
CA LEU A 453 -25.67 30.69 0.23
C LEU A 453 -26.93 31.49 -0.07
N ALA A 454 -27.20 31.81 -1.34
CA ALA A 454 -28.39 32.54 -1.73
C ALA A 454 -29.68 31.75 -1.40
N LEU A 455 -29.70 30.44 -1.73
CA LEU A 455 -30.83 29.56 -1.40
C LEU A 455 -31.00 29.39 0.12
N HIS A 456 -29.89 29.26 0.86
CA HIS A 456 -29.91 29.15 2.31
C HIS A 456 -30.47 30.39 2.98
N THR A 457 -29.97 31.59 2.61
CA THR A 457 -30.47 32.87 3.13
C THR A 457 -31.95 33.08 2.80
N LYS A 458 -32.42 32.57 1.67
CA LYS A 458 -33.85 32.60 1.33
C LYS A 458 -34.67 31.64 2.21
N ALA A 459 -34.17 30.44 2.46
CA ALA A 459 -34.92 29.38 3.14
C ALA A 459 -34.82 29.38 4.68
N ARG A 460 -33.96 30.23 5.26
CA ARG A 460 -33.71 30.30 6.70
C ARG A 460 -33.89 31.71 7.24
N LEU A 461 -34.40 31.81 8.45
CA LEU A 461 -34.50 33.09 9.16
C LEU A 461 -33.11 33.54 9.61
N GLY A 462 -32.81 34.82 9.34
CA GLY A 462 -31.64 35.50 9.88
C GLY A 462 -31.84 35.92 11.33
N VAL A 463 -30.85 36.63 11.88
CA VAL A 463 -30.86 37.06 13.30
C VAL A 463 -32.06 37.96 13.62
N ASN A 464 -32.44 38.84 12.70
CA ASN A 464 -33.52 39.79 12.92
C ASN A 464 -34.89 39.10 12.79
N GLU A 465 -35.04 38.24 11.80
CA GLU A 465 -36.26 37.46 11.57
C GLU A 465 -36.49 36.44 12.69
N ASP A 466 -35.43 35.81 13.23
CA ASP A 466 -35.53 34.90 14.38
C ASP A 466 -36.02 35.62 15.64
N LYS A 467 -35.53 36.85 15.90
CA LYS A 467 -36.06 37.70 16.98
C LYS A 467 -37.53 38.03 16.76
N ARG A 468 -37.93 38.37 15.53
CA ARG A 468 -39.33 38.63 15.17
C ARG A 468 -40.21 37.40 15.36
N LYS A 469 -39.77 36.22 14.91
CA LYS A 469 -40.45 34.94 15.15
C LYS A 469 -40.65 34.69 16.64
N THR A 470 -39.60 34.87 17.45
CA THR A 470 -39.69 34.72 18.90
C THR A 470 -40.70 35.69 19.52
N GLY A 471 -40.71 36.94 19.04
CA GLY A 471 -41.72 37.94 19.39
C GLY A 471 -43.14 37.47 19.05
N LEU A 472 -43.35 36.99 17.82
CA LEU A 472 -44.66 36.53 17.34
C LEU A 472 -45.17 35.28 18.10
N MET A 473 -44.26 34.40 18.52
CA MET A 473 -44.60 33.24 19.36
C MET A 473 -45.09 33.64 20.76
N GLY A 474 -44.64 34.80 21.27
CA GLY A 474 -45.04 35.36 22.56
C GLY A 474 -46.07 36.47 22.47
N ASP A 475 -46.61 36.75 21.28
CA ASP A 475 -47.46 37.90 20.98
C ASP A 475 -48.77 37.86 21.77
N GLU A 476 -49.24 39.03 22.21
CA GLU A 476 -50.49 39.16 22.96
C GLU A 476 -51.71 38.70 22.16
N ARG A 477 -51.73 38.93 20.83
CA ARG A 477 -52.80 38.45 19.93
C ARG A 477 -52.92 36.92 19.99
N LEU A 478 -51.78 36.23 20.05
CA LEU A 478 -51.74 34.78 20.13
C LEU A 478 -52.23 34.27 21.50
N LYS A 479 -51.88 34.95 22.59
CA LYS A 479 -52.41 34.66 23.94
C LYS A 479 -53.92 34.88 24.04
N VAL A 480 -54.43 35.93 23.38
CA VAL A 480 -55.86 36.20 23.25
C VAL A 480 -56.58 35.05 22.55
N LEU A 481 -56.08 34.61 21.39
CA LEU A 481 -56.65 33.47 20.65
C LEU A 481 -56.59 32.18 21.48
N GLN A 482 -55.49 31.91 22.19
CA GLN A 482 -55.40 30.75 23.09
C GLN A 482 -56.48 30.79 24.18
N LYS A 483 -56.70 31.94 24.82
CA LYS A 483 -57.78 32.11 25.81
C LYS A 483 -59.16 31.85 25.21
N LEU A 484 -59.46 32.45 24.06
CA LEU A 484 -60.74 32.28 23.36
C LEU A 484 -60.94 30.84 22.89
N SER A 485 -59.86 30.13 22.55
CA SER A 485 -59.93 28.75 22.04
C SER A 485 -60.57 27.80 23.06
N THR A 486 -60.60 28.14 24.35
CA THR A 486 -61.27 27.34 25.38
C THR A 486 -62.79 27.26 25.19
N ILE A 487 -63.40 28.21 24.49
CA ILE A 487 -64.82 28.19 24.12
C ILE A 487 -65.02 27.12 23.04
N GLU A 488 -65.97 26.22 23.24
CA GLU A 488 -66.19 25.02 22.41
C GLU A 488 -66.47 25.33 20.93
N LEU A 489 -67.13 26.45 20.65
CA LEU A 489 -67.54 26.88 19.31
C LEU A 489 -66.39 27.45 18.45
N MET A 490 -65.23 27.73 19.03
CA MET A 490 -64.14 28.42 18.31
C MET A 490 -63.38 27.49 17.36
N PRO A 491 -62.93 27.97 16.18
CA PRO A 491 -62.25 27.14 15.18
C PRO A 491 -60.77 26.88 15.56
N ARG A 492 -60.56 26.05 16.59
CA ARG A 492 -59.24 25.75 17.19
C ARG A 492 -58.20 25.29 16.17
N GLN A 493 -58.62 24.59 15.11
CA GLN A 493 -57.73 24.08 14.09
C GLN A 493 -56.93 25.20 13.40
N HIS A 494 -57.55 26.36 13.13
CA HIS A 494 -56.86 27.48 12.49
C HIS A 494 -55.70 28.01 13.35
N LEU A 495 -55.88 28.06 14.67
CA LEU A 495 -54.82 28.48 15.60
C LEU A 495 -53.69 27.45 15.66
N THR A 496 -54.03 26.16 15.70
CA THR A 496 -53.03 25.07 15.69
C THR A 496 -52.22 25.08 14.39
N ASP A 497 -52.88 25.24 13.24
CA ASP A 497 -52.22 25.30 11.92
C ASP A 497 -51.28 26.51 11.83
N PHE A 498 -51.73 27.68 12.32
CA PHE A 498 -50.91 28.87 12.43
C PHE A 498 -49.64 28.63 13.28
N GLN A 499 -49.82 28.09 14.49
CA GLN A 499 -48.72 27.80 15.41
C GLN A 499 -47.72 26.80 14.82
N ASN A 500 -48.21 25.76 14.14
CA ASN A 500 -47.37 24.78 13.46
C ASN A 500 -46.55 25.40 12.32
N ARG A 501 -47.17 26.28 11.51
CA ARG A 501 -46.48 27.02 10.44
C ARG A 501 -45.40 27.95 10.99
N LEU A 502 -45.72 28.71 12.03
CA LEU A 502 -44.76 29.60 12.70
C LEU A 502 -43.59 28.81 13.31
N ALA A 503 -43.88 27.71 14.02
CA ALA A 503 -42.87 26.84 14.60
C ALA A 503 -41.97 26.20 13.52
N GLY A 504 -42.55 25.83 12.38
CA GLY A 504 -41.87 25.18 11.25
C GLY A 504 -40.84 26.05 10.52
N LEU A 505 -40.88 27.38 10.67
CA LEU A 505 -39.85 28.27 10.11
C LEU A 505 -38.50 28.02 10.78
N LYS A 506 -37.47 27.63 10.02
CA LYS A 506 -36.14 27.30 10.57
C LYS A 506 -35.22 28.52 10.54
N SER A 507 -34.46 28.72 11.61
CA SER A 507 -33.46 29.79 11.71
C SER A 507 -32.05 29.23 11.53
N CYS A 508 -31.19 29.94 10.78
CA CYS A 508 -29.78 29.60 10.64
C CYS A 508 -29.01 30.78 10.06
N PHE A 509 -28.04 31.32 10.81
CA PHE A 509 -27.25 32.50 10.45
C PHE A 509 -25.77 32.36 10.81
N ALA A 510 -25.34 31.16 11.23
CA ALA A 510 -23.94 30.86 11.56
C ALA A 510 -23.11 30.42 10.34
N LEU A 511 -23.77 30.06 9.23
CA LEU A 511 -23.12 29.55 8.02
C LEU A 511 -22.19 30.60 7.39
N THR A 512 -20.95 30.20 7.13
CA THR A 512 -19.96 31.04 6.43
C THR A 512 -19.54 30.44 5.08
N GLU A 513 -18.96 31.28 4.22
CA GLU A 513 -18.39 30.83 2.94
C GLU A 513 -17.26 29.82 3.15
N GLN A 514 -16.43 30.00 4.18
CA GLN A 514 -15.30 29.13 4.50
C GLN A 514 -15.76 27.73 4.93
N GLU A 515 -16.85 27.62 5.69
CA GLU A 515 -17.45 26.33 6.04
C GLU A 515 -18.00 25.61 4.80
N LEU A 516 -18.58 26.35 3.86
CA LEU A 516 -19.04 25.79 2.59
C LEU A 516 -17.90 25.42 1.64
N ASP A 517 -16.74 26.06 1.74
CA ASP A 517 -15.57 25.62 0.98
C ASP A 517 -15.07 24.26 1.47
N ALA A 518 -15.18 23.97 2.78
CA ALA A 518 -14.83 22.66 3.33
C ALA A 518 -15.90 21.58 3.04
N THR A 519 -17.19 21.93 3.18
CA THR A 519 -18.29 20.96 3.06
C THR A 519 -19.49 21.55 2.31
N PRO A 520 -20.07 20.87 1.31
CA PRO A 520 -21.10 21.45 0.43
C PRO A 520 -22.50 21.55 1.07
N VAL A 521 -22.62 21.27 2.36
CA VAL A 521 -23.87 21.33 3.12
C VAL A 521 -23.62 22.10 4.40
N CYS A 522 -24.54 22.99 4.76
CA CYS A 522 -24.49 23.75 6.00
C CYS A 522 -24.35 22.81 7.22
N PRO A 523 -23.25 22.89 8.00
CA PRO A 523 -23.03 22.00 9.14
C PRO A 523 -23.97 22.31 10.32
N HIS A 524 -24.59 23.50 10.34
CA HIS A 524 -25.42 23.97 11.44
C HIS A 524 -26.88 23.54 11.33
N CYS A 525 -27.44 23.48 10.12
CA CYS A 525 -28.85 23.13 9.90
C CYS A 525 -29.08 22.03 8.86
N ASN A 526 -28.01 21.49 8.25
CA ASN A 526 -28.04 20.42 7.27
C ASN A 526 -29.00 20.66 6.09
N TYR A 527 -29.13 21.92 5.67
CA TYR A 527 -30.07 22.33 4.63
C TYR A 527 -29.72 21.69 3.27
N LYS A 528 -30.71 21.06 2.63
CA LYS A 528 -30.57 20.46 1.30
C LYS A 528 -31.68 21.01 0.39
N PRO A 529 -31.37 21.99 -0.49
CA PRO A 529 -32.36 22.60 -1.37
C PRO A 529 -33.16 21.60 -2.23
N GLY A 530 -32.57 20.48 -2.67
CA GLY A 530 -33.27 19.45 -3.42
C GLY A 530 -34.25 18.58 -2.61
N ALA A 531 -34.16 18.61 -1.27
CA ALA A 531 -35.02 17.82 -0.39
C ALA A 531 -36.11 18.64 0.31
N GLU A 532 -36.03 19.97 0.23
CA GLU A 532 -37.07 20.87 0.73
C GLU A 532 -37.83 21.47 -0.47
N PRO A 533 -39.16 21.61 -0.42
CA PRO A 533 -39.91 22.21 -1.51
C PRO A 533 -39.44 23.65 -1.74
N PRO A 534 -39.50 24.15 -2.99
CA PRO A 534 -39.11 25.53 -3.30
C PRO A 534 -39.95 26.49 -2.46
N ALA A 535 -39.29 27.10 -1.48
CA ALA A 535 -39.96 27.93 -0.49
C ALA A 535 -39.94 29.40 -0.92
N VAL A 536 -41.05 30.07 -0.67
CA VAL A 536 -41.11 31.53 -0.50
C VAL A 536 -40.06 31.93 0.54
N PRO A 537 -39.38 33.09 0.40
CA PRO A 537 -38.41 33.53 1.40
C PRO A 537 -38.98 33.42 2.82
N ALA A 538 -38.24 32.81 3.74
CA ALA A 538 -38.71 32.55 5.10
C ALA A 538 -39.11 33.83 5.84
N GLY A 539 -38.42 34.95 5.57
CA GLY A 539 -38.78 36.27 6.06
C GLY A 539 -40.16 36.74 5.57
N THR A 540 -40.48 36.55 4.29
CA THR A 540 -41.79 36.88 3.74
C THR A 540 -42.89 36.00 4.33
N VAL A 541 -42.63 34.71 4.53
CA VAL A 541 -43.60 33.82 5.20
C VAL A 541 -43.85 34.29 6.65
N LEU A 542 -42.82 34.80 7.32
CA LEU A 542 -42.96 35.37 8.66
C LEU A 542 -43.78 36.68 8.65
N ASP A 543 -43.60 37.55 7.65
CA ASP A 543 -44.41 38.75 7.45
C ASP A 543 -45.88 38.39 7.21
N ASP A 544 -46.15 37.42 6.32
CA ASP A 544 -47.49 36.94 6.01
C ASP A 544 -48.19 36.34 7.25
N LEU A 545 -47.44 35.63 8.11
CA LEU A 545 -47.96 35.10 9.37
C LEU A 545 -48.30 36.21 10.37
N ASP A 546 -47.53 37.29 10.41
CA ASP A 546 -47.84 38.43 11.26
C ASP A 546 -49.18 39.08 10.87
N GLU A 547 -49.41 39.31 9.56
CA GLU A 547 -50.68 39.80 9.05
C GLU A 547 -51.84 38.80 9.19
N GLU A 548 -51.55 37.50 9.02
CA GLU A 548 -52.54 36.43 9.20
C GLU A 548 -53.03 36.38 10.66
N LEU A 549 -52.16 36.66 11.63
CA LEU A 549 -52.53 36.71 13.04
C LEU A 549 -53.58 37.80 13.31
N ASP A 550 -53.44 38.99 12.71
CA ASP A 550 -54.44 40.05 12.80
C ASP A 550 -55.79 39.60 12.22
N LYS A 551 -55.76 39.05 11.01
CA LYS A 551 -56.96 38.53 10.33
C LYS A 551 -57.62 37.42 11.13
N LEU A 552 -56.84 36.58 11.81
CA LEU A 552 -57.34 35.48 12.64
C LEU A 552 -58.07 36.02 13.88
N VAL A 553 -57.51 37.03 14.55
CA VAL A 553 -58.17 37.73 15.67
C VAL A 553 -59.48 38.37 15.21
N GLU A 554 -59.48 39.11 14.11
CA GLU A 554 -60.67 39.76 13.56
C GLU A 554 -61.76 38.73 13.22
N SER A 555 -61.39 37.63 12.56
CA SER A 555 -62.29 36.54 12.20
C SER A 555 -62.92 35.88 13.43
N TRP A 556 -62.16 35.68 14.50
CA TRP A 556 -62.66 35.09 15.75
C TRP A 556 -63.61 36.05 16.49
N ILE A 557 -63.32 37.35 16.48
CA ILE A 557 -64.24 38.38 17.02
C ILE A 557 -65.56 38.36 16.24
N GLN A 558 -65.51 38.33 14.91
CA GLN A 558 -66.71 38.27 14.07
C GLN A 558 -67.49 36.97 14.26
N THR A 559 -66.80 35.84 14.44
CA THR A 559 -67.44 34.55 14.74
C THR A 559 -68.22 34.65 16.06
N LEU A 560 -67.61 35.19 17.11
CA LEU A 560 -68.29 35.39 18.39
C LEU A 560 -69.49 36.33 18.26
N LEU A 561 -69.34 37.48 17.60
CA LEU A 561 -70.42 38.44 17.40
C LEU A 561 -71.58 37.84 16.60
N THR A 562 -71.29 37.15 15.50
CA THR A 562 -72.31 36.51 14.64
C THR A 562 -73.11 35.48 15.43
N ASN A 563 -72.44 34.63 16.22
CA ASN A 563 -73.12 33.63 17.04
C ASN A 563 -73.92 34.26 18.19
N LEU A 564 -73.42 35.33 18.82
CA LEU A 564 -74.14 36.07 19.87
C LEU A 564 -75.33 36.87 19.32
N GLU A 565 -75.26 37.33 18.08
CA GLU A 565 -76.33 38.07 17.41
C GLU A 565 -77.41 37.14 16.81
N ASP A 566 -77.16 35.83 16.76
CA ASP A 566 -78.12 34.82 16.29
C ASP A 566 -79.41 34.84 17.14
N PRO A 567 -80.61 34.80 16.53
CA PRO A 567 -81.89 34.86 17.25
C PRO A 567 -82.05 33.82 18.36
N THR A 568 -81.48 32.62 18.21
CA THR A 568 -81.57 31.55 19.23
C THR A 568 -80.67 31.83 20.43
N THR A 569 -79.48 32.37 20.19
CA THR A 569 -78.48 32.67 21.22
C THR A 569 -78.79 33.98 21.95
N LYS A 570 -79.44 34.95 21.28
CA LYS A 570 -79.97 36.16 21.92
C LYS A 570 -80.92 35.84 23.06
N GLY A 571 -81.73 34.78 22.94
CA GLY A 571 -82.60 34.32 24.03
C GLY A 571 -81.83 33.80 25.25
N ASN A 572 -80.64 33.23 25.04
CA ASN A 572 -79.77 32.74 26.13
C ASN A 572 -79.17 33.88 26.96
N LEU A 573 -79.04 35.09 26.39
CA LEU A 573 -78.56 36.27 27.13
C LEU A 573 -79.48 36.62 28.31
N ASP A 574 -80.78 36.35 28.19
CA ASP A 574 -81.75 36.57 29.26
C ASP A 574 -81.70 35.51 30.36
N LEU A 575 -81.03 34.38 30.10
CA LEU A 575 -80.83 33.28 31.04
C LEU A 575 -79.53 33.38 31.85
N LEU A 576 -78.68 34.37 31.53
CA LEU A 576 -77.49 34.69 32.31
C LEU A 576 -77.81 35.49 33.58
N LYS A 577 -76.94 35.33 34.59
CA LYS A 577 -76.90 36.22 35.75
C LYS A 577 -76.52 37.66 35.35
N PRO A 578 -76.90 38.69 36.14
CA PRO A 578 -76.69 40.11 35.79
C PRO A 578 -75.24 40.49 35.45
N GLU A 579 -74.26 40.00 36.21
CA GLU A 579 -72.84 40.32 36.02
C GLU A 579 -72.27 39.74 34.70
N PRO A 580 -72.35 38.42 34.41
CA PRO A 580 -72.00 37.86 33.10
C PRO A 580 -72.73 38.53 31.94
N LYS A 581 -74.04 38.82 32.11
CA LYS A 581 -74.87 39.47 31.09
C LYS A 581 -74.36 40.87 30.74
N LYS A 582 -73.85 41.62 31.72
CA LYS A 582 -73.26 42.94 31.50
C LYS A 582 -71.97 42.87 30.70
N LEU A 583 -71.11 41.88 30.98
CA LEU A 583 -69.86 41.66 30.26
C LEU A 583 -70.10 41.32 28.78
N VAL A 584 -71.00 40.39 28.49
CA VAL A 584 -71.32 39.98 27.11
C VAL A 584 -72.01 41.10 26.34
N ASN A 585 -72.97 41.82 26.95
CA ASN A 585 -73.60 42.99 26.31
C ASN A 585 -72.61 44.14 26.06
N GLY A 586 -71.62 44.31 26.95
CA GLY A 586 -70.54 45.27 26.76
C GLY A 586 -69.71 44.94 25.51
N PHE A 587 -69.37 43.67 25.32
CA PHE A 587 -68.69 43.18 24.12
C PHE A 587 -69.51 43.38 22.84
N ILE A 588 -70.80 43.01 22.84
CA ILE A 588 -71.70 43.19 21.68
C ILE A 588 -71.79 44.67 21.28
N LYS A 589 -71.89 45.58 22.26
CA LYS A 589 -71.97 47.03 21.99
C LYS A 589 -70.65 47.61 21.48
N LYS A 590 -69.53 47.23 22.08
CA LYS A 590 -68.20 47.74 21.69
C LYS A 590 -67.67 47.12 20.40
N ARG A 591 -68.14 45.91 20.04
CA ARG A 591 -67.67 45.11 18.88
C ARG A 591 -66.15 44.89 18.85
N ALA A 592 -65.54 44.93 20.02
CA ALA A 592 -64.11 44.74 20.24
C ALA A 592 -63.91 44.02 21.57
N LEU A 593 -62.85 43.22 21.67
CA LEU A 593 -62.51 42.51 22.90
C LEU A 593 -62.21 43.52 24.04
N PRO A 594 -62.52 43.18 25.30
CA PRO A 594 -62.10 43.98 26.45
C PRO A 594 -60.57 44.06 26.56
N ASP A 595 -60.05 45.15 27.12
CA ASP A 595 -58.61 45.35 27.34
C ASP A 595 -57.99 44.21 28.16
N GLU A 596 -58.73 43.65 29.12
CA GLU A 596 -58.37 42.43 29.85
C GLU A 596 -59.39 41.32 29.61
N ILE A 597 -58.95 40.24 28.96
CA ILE A 597 -59.71 39.00 28.82
C ILE A 597 -59.49 38.16 30.07
N ASN A 598 -60.36 38.35 31.07
CA ASN A 598 -60.38 37.58 32.31
C ASN A 598 -61.23 36.29 32.18
N GLN A 599 -61.12 35.39 33.17
CA GLN A 599 -61.85 34.13 33.14
C GLN A 599 -63.37 34.31 33.20
N ASP A 600 -63.86 35.32 33.92
CA ASP A 600 -65.28 35.62 34.03
C ASP A 600 -65.90 35.96 32.67
N PHE A 601 -65.19 36.71 31.82
CA PHE A 601 -65.63 37.03 30.47
C PHE A 601 -65.64 35.79 29.55
N ILE A 602 -64.60 34.96 29.61
CA ILE A 602 -64.53 33.71 28.83
C ILE A 602 -65.65 32.75 29.24
N HIS A 603 -65.86 32.59 30.55
CA HIS A 603 -66.95 31.76 31.09
C HIS A 603 -68.31 32.30 30.66
N ALA A 604 -68.52 33.62 30.72
CA ALA A 604 -69.76 34.25 30.29
C ALA A 604 -70.05 34.01 28.80
N LEU A 605 -69.04 34.12 27.93
CA LEU A 605 -69.16 33.80 26.50
C LEU A 605 -69.46 32.31 26.28
N GLY A 606 -68.71 31.42 26.94
CA GLY A 606 -68.92 29.97 26.86
C GLY A 606 -70.31 29.56 27.35
N GLU A 607 -70.80 30.15 28.43
CA GLU A 607 -72.11 29.87 29.00
C GLU A 607 -73.24 30.25 28.04
N VAL A 608 -73.21 31.45 27.45
CA VAL A 608 -74.24 31.90 26.48
C VAL A 608 -74.25 31.04 25.22
N LEU A 609 -73.05 30.70 24.73
CA LEU A 609 -72.86 29.95 23.49
C LEU A 609 -72.99 28.44 23.67
N SER A 610 -73.15 27.94 24.90
CA SER A 610 -73.33 26.51 25.19
C SER A 610 -74.72 25.97 24.86
N GLY A 611 -75.68 26.83 24.48
CA GLY A 611 -77.07 26.45 24.21
C GLY A 611 -77.89 26.28 25.48
N LEU A 612 -78.03 27.37 26.25
CA LEU A 612 -78.79 27.37 27.51
C LEU A 612 -80.25 26.98 27.29
N GLN A 613 -80.80 26.20 28.21
CA GLN A 613 -82.18 25.72 28.16
C GLN A 613 -82.99 26.35 29.29
N LYS A 614 -83.96 27.20 28.92
CA LYS A 614 -84.91 27.77 29.87
C LYS A 614 -85.84 26.68 30.40
N VAL A 615 -85.92 26.56 31.73
CA VAL A 615 -86.91 25.73 32.42
C VAL A 615 -87.84 26.65 33.19
N PRO A 616 -89.02 26.99 32.63
CA PRO A 616 -89.99 27.81 33.34
C PRO A 616 -90.62 27.00 34.46
N VAL A 617 -90.65 27.56 35.67
CA VAL A 617 -91.32 27.01 36.84
C VAL A 617 -92.44 27.97 37.22
N LYS A 618 -93.67 27.60 36.88
CA LYS A 618 -94.84 28.39 37.25
C LYS A 618 -95.14 28.22 38.73
N ILE A 619 -95.41 29.32 39.44
CA ILE A 619 -95.68 29.29 40.89
C ILE A 619 -96.84 28.35 41.25
N ALA A 620 -97.86 28.25 40.39
CA ALA A 620 -98.99 27.35 40.59
C ALA A 620 -98.60 25.86 40.54
N ASP A 621 -97.76 25.48 39.57
CA ASP A 621 -97.31 24.10 39.37
C ASP A 621 -96.32 23.68 40.46
N LEU A 622 -95.42 24.59 40.85
CA LEU A 622 -94.53 24.39 42.00
C LEU A 622 -95.34 24.21 43.29
N ARG A 623 -96.36 25.05 43.53
CA ARG A 623 -97.26 24.91 44.69
C ARG A 623 -98.01 23.58 44.66
N ALA A 624 -98.48 23.14 43.50
CA ALA A 624 -99.15 21.84 43.35
C ALA A 624 -98.20 20.66 43.62
N ALA A 625 -96.97 20.70 43.10
CA ALA A 625 -95.96 19.66 43.30
C ALA A 625 -95.55 19.56 44.79
N LEU A 626 -95.37 20.69 45.46
CA LEU A 626 -95.05 20.74 46.90
C LEU A 626 -96.20 20.22 47.77
N LEU A 627 -97.45 20.45 47.36
CA LEU A 627 -98.65 19.96 48.05
C LEU A 627 -99.07 18.53 47.64
N SER A 628 -98.38 17.90 46.68
CA SER A 628 -98.70 16.54 46.22
C SER A 628 -98.56 15.53 47.36
N GLY A 629 -99.59 14.72 47.62
CA GLY A 629 -99.61 13.81 48.76
C GLY A 629 -100.05 14.42 50.11
N GLY A 630 -100.52 15.67 50.14
CA GLY A 630 -101.19 16.28 51.31
C GLY A 630 -100.28 16.98 52.32
N SER A 631 -100.91 17.61 53.33
CA SER A 631 -100.30 18.34 54.46
C SER A 631 -100.83 17.79 55.79
N PRO A 632 -100.02 17.69 56.88
CA PRO A 632 -98.64 18.17 57.03
C PRO A 632 -97.57 17.21 56.46
N VAL A 633 -96.36 17.73 56.23
CA VAL A 633 -95.23 17.02 55.61
C VAL A 633 -93.92 17.30 56.38
N THR A 634 -92.99 16.35 56.45
CA THR A 634 -91.68 16.54 57.09
C THR A 634 -90.71 17.34 56.19
N PRO A 635 -89.67 17.98 56.73
CA PRO A 635 -88.67 18.69 55.92
C PRO A 635 -87.97 17.81 54.87
N ALA A 636 -87.76 16.52 55.17
CA ALA A 636 -87.13 15.57 54.25
C ALA A 636 -88.06 15.25 53.06
N GLU A 637 -89.34 14.99 53.35
CA GLU A 637 -90.36 14.76 52.31
C GLU A 637 -90.58 16.02 51.47
N MET A 638 -90.52 17.22 52.06
CA MET A 638 -90.65 18.47 51.33
C MET A 638 -89.49 18.72 50.35
N LYS A 639 -88.25 18.46 50.77
CA LYS A 639 -87.08 18.52 49.88
C LYS A 639 -87.17 17.50 48.76
N LYS A 640 -87.57 16.25 49.09
CA LYS A 640 -87.73 15.17 48.11
C LYS A 640 -88.76 15.53 47.03
N ARG A 641 -89.92 16.09 47.41
CA ARG A 641 -90.94 16.55 46.44
C ARG A 641 -90.41 17.66 45.52
N PHE A 642 -89.60 18.57 46.05
CA PHE A 642 -88.98 19.64 45.25
C PHE A 642 -87.91 19.09 44.29
N GLU A 643 -87.07 18.17 44.76
CA GLU A 643 -86.07 17.48 43.94
C GLU A 643 -86.73 16.67 42.82
N GLU A 644 -87.75 15.85 43.12
CA GLU A 644 -88.48 15.05 42.13
C GLU A 644 -89.15 15.94 41.06
N TYR A 645 -89.73 17.08 41.45
CA TYR A 645 -90.31 18.05 40.52
C TYR A 645 -89.26 18.68 39.60
N LEU A 646 -88.09 19.04 40.14
CA LEU A 646 -86.99 19.57 39.33
C LEU A 646 -86.40 18.49 38.41
N ASP A 647 -86.26 17.26 38.89
CA ASP A 647 -85.77 16.12 38.12
C ASP A 647 -86.71 15.81 36.96
N GLU A 648 -88.03 15.88 37.15
CA GLU A 648 -89.01 15.74 36.07
C GLU A 648 -88.89 16.86 35.03
N LEU A 649 -88.77 18.12 35.46
CA LEU A 649 -88.66 19.27 34.55
C LEU A 649 -87.33 19.33 33.78
N THR A 650 -86.29 18.72 34.34
CA THR A 650 -84.94 18.67 33.77
C THR A 650 -84.59 17.32 33.14
N LYS A 651 -85.52 16.37 33.16
CA LYS A 651 -85.36 15.04 32.56
C LYS A 651 -84.97 15.12 31.09
N GLY A 652 -83.87 14.47 30.73
CA GLY A 652 -83.33 14.47 29.37
C GLY A 652 -82.59 15.76 28.96
N LYS A 653 -82.40 16.72 29.88
CA LYS A 653 -81.62 17.94 29.66
C LYS A 653 -80.24 17.82 30.30
N GLU A 654 -79.25 18.50 29.75
CA GLU A 654 -77.91 18.56 30.34
C GLU A 654 -77.91 19.51 31.55
N PRO A 655 -77.60 19.03 32.78
CA PRO A 655 -77.71 19.83 34.01
C PRO A 655 -76.92 21.15 33.96
N GLY A 656 -75.76 21.16 33.28
CA GLY A 656 -74.92 22.36 33.14
C GLY A 656 -75.56 23.49 32.30
N LYS A 657 -76.46 23.15 31.37
CA LYS A 657 -77.10 24.09 30.43
C LYS A 657 -78.48 24.56 30.88
N VAL A 658 -79.06 23.94 31.91
CA VAL A 658 -80.39 24.29 32.41
C VAL A 658 -80.35 25.59 33.22
N ARG A 659 -81.28 26.50 32.94
CA ARG A 659 -81.52 27.71 33.76
C ARG A 659 -82.99 27.76 34.17
N ILE A 660 -83.25 27.58 35.47
CA ILE A 660 -84.60 27.61 36.04
C ILE A 660 -85.05 29.08 36.15
N VAL A 661 -86.20 29.40 35.57
CA VAL A 661 -86.82 30.73 35.61
C VAL A 661 -88.17 30.59 36.29
N LEU A 662 -88.38 31.29 37.40
CA LEU A 662 -89.66 31.32 38.09
C LEU A 662 -90.61 32.28 37.34
N GLU A 663 -91.78 31.79 36.93
CA GLU A 663 -92.81 32.55 36.20
C GLU A 663 -94.10 32.72 36.99
#